data_AF-A0A9Y3RXM7-F1
#
_entry.id   AF-A0A9Y3RXM7-F1
#
_cell.length_a   1.000
_cell.length_b   1.000
_cell.length_c   1.000
_cell.angle_alpha   90.00
_cell.angle_beta   90.00
_cell.angle_gamma   90.00
#
_symmetry.space_group_name_H-M   'P 1'
#
loop_
_entity.id
_entity.type
_entity.pdbx_description
1 polymer ?
#
loop_
_entity_poly.entity_id
_entity_poly.type
_entity_poly.pdbx_seq_one_letter_code
_entity_poly.pdbx_strand_id
1 'polypeptide(L)'
;MAMQVLWDLRKTFRCAVLTGSTSDITKVAMEVVQLFTAGSQNHQRTVLLLLNNESILEDLEVSIMRIVAEQKIVTHMPLVIFLSCVRNNAPQQSDHVVLKNTLSDNEKKNFDKKKEELQKRYKDKCEQFHGFNIMQSNFSQDYVREACAALENSKKTNQSLKLAAFLCLLNAYVPGSYLLESQCLDFLRQDKYDDLSLEDQMQPLNHLIITFQQNESCEKKVRMAHTMIAECCTKLLAKTGVTRSDTTRNFLNSFCRYEIPLWLLGFVKDMLTKRKMKKEEDQVNSTEMKQEKFSRLILDIHTMEGKEQCATVLKVASNTFGQNPFFPQALARFYYIELKDYNQAEMWAQRAIERDPQNSFVADTLGQVHKNRLMKQNVSAKTREILQMAQKAIKAFEDEERLAEDEDGPDMKEHGKRNVSRLFNSRGLFGYLQVCNTLYDKLFSQNETWEKVLTKKVSATSFLKSLRGYKLLGFIELLESLRDKVERKCMFLEQYLTYSKPNTEKDDPEYISEDTSECYQKYVGDTTAKQLIQMFQEGNLDEQSVEALSFLVKQYTQSELEYISTKCREMCPSADSETALVNNILTLFRRKMPPSDTDPPELHMFTLLLYWPENEGQCVYDISQIIQQMQNTYENAYKKYFRARYLLPVFFIGKGEGVKRIVHRTIIENHLKAKPDWSDNWKKEEIFRSPDVQELLLRLDGVVRDYGVYTGVGGKETKINANLQNSCWKKRQVTFYLGFTIRGPVAFGIQNKTADTVIADQNGKTLTNSVKETKAAP
;
A
#
# COMPACT_ATOMS: atom_id res chain seq x y z
N MET A 1 -22.56 12.43 -11.39
CA MET A 1 -23.02 11.09 -11.79
C MET A 1 -23.24 10.18 -10.58
N ALA A 2 -22.23 9.87 -9.77
CA ALA A 2 -22.39 8.98 -8.60
C ALA A 2 -23.47 9.42 -7.58
N MET A 3 -23.59 10.73 -7.31
CA MET A 3 -24.68 11.25 -6.47
C MET A 3 -26.08 11.06 -7.09
N GLN A 4 -26.19 11.01 -8.41
CA GLN A 4 -27.47 10.72 -9.09
C GLN A 4 -27.83 9.25 -8.91
N VAL A 5 -26.86 8.32 -9.00
CA VAL A 5 -27.08 6.90 -8.72
C VAL A 5 -27.59 6.70 -7.30
N LEU A 6 -27.00 7.37 -6.31
CA LEU A 6 -27.50 7.38 -4.93
C LEU A 6 -28.94 7.88 -4.86
N TRP A 7 -29.26 8.97 -5.56
CA TRP A 7 -30.61 9.52 -5.58
C TRP A 7 -31.60 8.53 -6.18
N ASP A 8 -31.32 7.95 -7.35
CA ASP A 8 -32.23 7.04 -8.03
C ASP A 8 -32.47 5.76 -7.23
N LEU A 9 -31.44 5.26 -6.54
CA LEU A 9 -31.51 4.06 -5.72
C LEU A 9 -31.92 4.29 -4.25
N ARG A 10 -32.22 5.53 -3.84
CA ARG A 10 -32.62 5.87 -2.45
C ARG A 10 -33.87 5.14 -1.96
N LYS A 11 -34.71 4.68 -2.89
CA LYS A 11 -35.90 3.88 -2.60
C LYS A 11 -35.62 2.40 -2.42
N THR A 12 -34.40 1.95 -2.73
CA THR A 12 -33.94 0.56 -2.60
C THR A 12 -32.92 0.43 -1.47
N PHE A 13 -31.93 1.32 -1.40
CA PHE A 13 -30.85 1.31 -0.40
C PHE A 13 -30.92 2.51 0.54
N ARG A 14 -30.19 2.43 1.66
CA ARG A 14 -29.87 3.61 2.47
C ARG A 14 -28.64 4.28 1.90
N CYS A 15 -28.86 5.36 1.17
CA CYS A 15 -27.81 6.05 0.44
C CYS A 15 -27.10 7.07 1.33
N ALA A 16 -25.76 7.01 1.37
CA ALA A 16 -24.93 7.93 2.14
C ALA A 16 -23.69 8.36 1.33
N VAL A 17 -23.10 9.50 1.69
CA VAL A 17 -21.86 10.02 1.10
C VAL A 17 -20.88 10.28 2.23
N LEU A 18 -19.66 9.77 2.11
CA LEU A 18 -18.60 10.14 3.04
C LEU A 18 -18.06 11.53 2.67
N THR A 19 -18.36 12.53 3.50
CA THR A 19 -17.90 13.90 3.30
C THR A 19 -16.59 14.17 4.05
N GLY A 20 -15.49 14.38 3.30
CA GLY A 20 -14.19 14.76 3.85
C GLY A 20 -13.19 13.61 4.01
N SER A 21 -11.95 13.96 4.33
CA SER A 21 -10.91 13.00 4.73
C SER A 21 -11.03 12.75 6.24
N THR A 22 -11.84 11.77 6.62
CA THR A 22 -12.00 11.40 8.04
C THR A 22 -10.80 10.57 8.50
N SER A 23 -10.07 11.06 9.51
CA SER A 23 -9.02 10.28 10.19
C SER A 23 -9.60 9.21 11.14
N ASP A 24 -10.90 9.26 11.45
CA ASP A 24 -11.57 8.34 12.37
C ASP A 24 -12.46 7.34 11.62
N ILE A 25 -11.83 6.28 11.12
CA ILE A 25 -12.48 5.21 10.36
C ILE A 25 -13.47 4.42 11.24
N THR A 26 -13.15 4.25 12.52
CA THR A 26 -14.02 3.55 13.48
C THR A 26 -15.36 4.26 13.63
N LYS A 27 -15.35 5.60 13.73
CA LYS A 27 -16.59 6.38 13.79
C LYS A 27 -17.42 6.22 12.51
N VAL A 28 -16.80 6.30 11.35
CA VAL A 28 -17.50 6.10 10.06
C VAL A 28 -18.10 4.69 9.99
N ALA A 29 -17.36 3.67 10.41
CA ALA A 29 -17.83 2.30 10.47
C ALA A 29 -19.05 2.14 11.40
N MET A 30 -19.03 2.78 12.57
CA MET A 30 -20.18 2.82 13.48
C MET A 30 -21.39 3.47 12.83
N GLU A 31 -21.23 4.62 12.17
CA GLU A 31 -22.33 5.31 11.47
C GLU A 31 -22.91 4.45 10.34
N VAL A 32 -22.08 3.71 9.60
CA VAL A 32 -22.55 2.78 8.57
C VAL A 32 -23.37 1.63 9.17
N VAL A 33 -22.92 1.03 10.27
CA VAL A 33 -23.66 -0.02 10.98
C VAL A 33 -24.97 0.50 11.56
N GLN A 34 -24.97 1.72 12.11
CA GLN A 34 -26.18 2.40 12.58
C GLN A 34 -27.16 2.67 11.43
N LEU A 35 -26.66 3.12 10.27
CA LEU A 35 -27.51 3.29 9.09
C LEU A 35 -28.11 1.96 8.66
N PHE A 36 -27.35 0.86 8.66
CA PHE A 36 -27.87 -0.47 8.30
C PHE A 36 -29.00 -0.95 9.23
N THR A 37 -28.87 -0.68 10.53
CA THR A 37 -29.78 -1.18 11.59
C THR A 37 -30.89 -0.21 12.00
N ALA A 38 -30.82 1.07 11.64
CA ALA A 38 -31.77 2.07 12.17
C ALA A 38 -33.22 1.75 11.81
N GLY A 39 -34.16 1.86 12.76
CA GLY A 39 -35.57 1.49 12.60
C GLY A 39 -36.00 0.42 13.60
N SER A 40 -37.16 -0.21 13.37
CA SER A 40 -37.64 -1.34 14.21
C SER A 40 -36.70 -2.54 14.10
N GLN A 41 -36.67 -3.42 15.11
CA GLN A 41 -35.77 -4.58 15.26
C GLN A 41 -35.65 -5.54 14.05
N ASN A 42 -36.54 -5.48 13.04
CA ASN A 42 -36.52 -6.32 11.83
C ASN A 42 -36.31 -5.54 10.51
N HIS A 43 -35.97 -4.25 10.54
CA HIS A 43 -35.82 -3.40 9.34
C HIS A 43 -34.35 -3.17 8.95
N GLN A 44 -33.61 -4.25 8.72
CA GLN A 44 -32.27 -4.17 8.11
C GLN A 44 -32.36 -3.71 6.66
N ARG A 45 -31.45 -2.82 6.25
CA ARG A 45 -31.41 -2.33 4.87
C ARG A 45 -30.01 -1.98 4.45
N THR A 46 -29.53 -2.61 3.37
CA THR A 46 -28.21 -2.39 2.81
C THR A 46 -27.92 -0.89 2.58
N VAL A 47 -26.74 -0.47 3.05
CA VAL A 47 -26.23 0.89 2.89
C VAL A 47 -25.50 1.00 1.55
N LEU A 48 -25.84 1.97 0.71
CA LEU A 48 -25.07 2.32 -0.48
C LEU A 48 -24.22 3.55 -0.16
N LEU A 49 -22.91 3.36 0.03
CA LEU A 49 -21.99 4.40 0.48
C LEU A 49 -21.10 4.88 -0.67
N LEU A 50 -21.21 6.17 -1.02
CA LEU A 50 -20.31 6.81 -1.98
C LEU A 50 -19.01 7.25 -1.30
N LEU A 51 -17.89 6.79 -1.85
CA LEU A 51 -16.53 7.07 -1.38
C LEU A 51 -15.73 7.75 -2.49
N ASN A 52 -15.01 8.81 -2.15
CA ASN A 52 -14.12 9.54 -3.06
C ASN A 52 -12.64 9.12 -2.92
N ASN A 53 -12.35 8.21 -1.99
CA ASN A 53 -11.00 7.74 -1.73
C ASN A 53 -11.01 6.22 -1.55
N GLU A 54 -10.30 5.52 -2.42
CA GLU A 54 -10.15 4.07 -2.38
C GLU A 54 -9.30 3.62 -1.18
N SER A 55 -8.37 4.46 -0.72
CA SER A 55 -7.38 4.07 0.29
C SER A 55 -7.96 3.73 1.67
N ILE A 56 -9.23 4.07 1.92
CA ILE A 56 -9.93 3.82 3.19
C ILE A 56 -10.87 2.61 3.13
N LEU A 57 -11.07 2.01 1.95
CA LEU A 57 -12.04 0.93 1.75
C LEU A 57 -11.76 -0.28 2.64
N GLU A 58 -10.52 -0.79 2.58
CA GLU A 58 -10.11 -1.98 3.33
C GLU A 58 -10.24 -1.76 4.84
N ASP A 59 -9.77 -0.62 5.36
CA ASP A 59 -9.86 -0.31 6.79
C ASP A 59 -11.31 -0.14 7.25
N LEU A 60 -12.15 0.47 6.41
CA LEU A 60 -13.56 0.66 6.68
C LEU A 60 -14.30 -0.67 6.68
N GLU A 61 -13.98 -1.57 5.75
CA GLU A 61 -14.51 -2.94 5.71
C GLU A 61 -14.16 -3.69 7.00
N VAL A 62 -12.87 -3.74 7.37
CA VAL A 62 -12.41 -4.40 8.59
C VAL A 62 -13.08 -3.81 9.83
N SER A 63 -13.18 -2.47 9.91
CA SER A 63 -13.81 -1.79 11.04
C SER A 63 -15.31 -2.07 11.13
N ILE A 64 -16.02 -2.11 10.01
CA ILE A 64 -17.45 -2.48 9.96
C ILE A 64 -17.63 -3.90 10.43
N MET A 65 -16.83 -4.85 9.91
CA MET A 65 -16.91 -6.25 10.30
C MET A 65 -16.66 -6.46 11.80
N ARG A 66 -15.67 -5.75 12.37
CA ARG A 66 -15.40 -5.77 13.81
C ARG A 66 -16.63 -5.31 14.60
N ILE A 67 -17.22 -4.17 14.26
CA ILE A 67 -18.38 -3.60 14.98
C ILE A 67 -19.58 -4.54 14.88
N VAL A 68 -19.83 -5.14 13.71
CA VAL A 68 -20.90 -6.13 13.51
C VAL A 68 -20.72 -7.34 14.43
N ALA A 69 -19.49 -7.85 14.54
CA ALA A 69 -19.17 -8.98 15.40
C ALA A 69 -19.32 -8.63 16.89
N GLU A 70 -18.81 -7.47 17.32
CA GLU A 70 -18.92 -6.96 18.70
C GLU A 70 -20.39 -6.78 19.12
N GLN A 71 -21.21 -6.24 18.22
CA GLN A 71 -22.64 -6.02 18.45
C GLN A 71 -23.49 -7.29 18.21
N LYS A 72 -22.88 -8.40 17.79
CA LYS A 72 -23.54 -9.68 17.47
C LYS A 72 -24.72 -9.50 16.50
N ILE A 73 -24.56 -8.65 15.50
CA ILE A 73 -25.62 -8.38 14.52
C ILE A 73 -25.73 -9.56 13.56
N VAL A 74 -26.89 -10.22 13.57
CA VAL A 74 -27.22 -11.28 12.59
C VAL A 74 -27.69 -10.62 11.30
N THR A 75 -26.98 -10.85 10.20
CA THR A 75 -27.34 -10.29 8.89
C THR A 75 -27.91 -11.39 7.99
N HIS A 76 -28.85 -11.02 7.12
CA HIS A 76 -29.42 -11.90 6.09
C HIS A 76 -29.29 -11.31 4.68
N MET A 77 -28.60 -10.17 4.57
CA MET A 77 -28.35 -9.43 3.33
C MET A 77 -26.99 -8.71 3.44
N PRO A 78 -26.40 -8.27 2.31
CA PRO A 78 -25.18 -7.45 2.34
C PRO A 78 -25.38 -6.19 3.20
N LEU A 79 -24.44 -5.90 4.09
CA LEU A 79 -24.53 -4.75 5.00
C LEU A 79 -24.33 -3.42 4.26
N VAL A 80 -23.25 -3.34 3.48
CA VAL A 80 -22.85 -2.14 2.75
C VAL A 80 -22.42 -2.51 1.32
N ILE A 81 -22.74 -1.62 0.37
CA ILE A 81 -22.22 -1.60 -0.98
C ILE A 81 -21.42 -0.31 -1.11
N PHE A 82 -20.13 -0.44 -1.42
CA PHE A 82 -19.26 0.71 -1.65
C PHE A 82 -19.30 1.13 -3.11
N LEU A 83 -19.66 2.39 -3.36
CA LEU A 83 -19.51 3.05 -4.65
C LEU A 83 -18.25 3.91 -4.61
N SER A 84 -17.10 3.33 -4.95
CA SER A 84 -15.81 4.04 -4.98
C SER A 84 -15.61 4.74 -6.31
N CYS A 85 -15.44 6.06 -6.28
CA CYS A 85 -15.18 6.88 -7.47
C CYS A 85 -13.74 7.39 -7.47
N VAL A 86 -12.88 6.75 -8.27
CA VAL A 86 -11.46 7.11 -8.37
C VAL A 86 -11.19 7.82 -9.69
N ARG A 87 -10.52 8.98 -9.62
CA ARG A 87 -10.04 9.66 -10.84
C ARG A 87 -8.71 9.05 -11.25
N ASN A 88 -8.69 8.36 -12.38
CA ASN A 88 -7.48 7.79 -12.95
C ASN A 88 -7.25 8.34 -14.36
N ASN A 89 -6.00 8.72 -14.66
CA ASN A 89 -5.61 9.24 -15.98
C ASN A 89 -5.29 8.11 -16.98
N ALA A 90 -5.16 6.87 -16.51
CA ALA A 90 -4.89 5.70 -17.35
C ALA A 90 -5.71 4.51 -16.84
N PRO A 91 -6.99 4.37 -17.26
CA PRO A 91 -7.84 3.29 -16.79
C PRO A 91 -7.20 1.92 -17.04
N GLN A 92 -7.32 1.02 -16.09
CA GLN A 92 -6.95 -0.39 -16.23
C GLN A 92 -8.14 -1.14 -16.87
N GLN A 93 -7.85 -2.20 -17.65
CA GLN A 93 -8.83 -3.27 -17.82
C GLN A 93 -9.00 -3.92 -16.44
N SER A 94 -10.19 -3.83 -15.90
CA SER A 94 -10.54 -4.29 -14.56
C SER A 94 -12.06 -4.45 -14.50
N ASP A 95 -12.56 -5.03 -13.43
CA ASP A 95 -14.01 -5.13 -13.14
C ASP A 95 -14.65 -3.75 -12.85
N HIS A 96 -13.92 -2.64 -13.01
CA HIS A 96 -14.41 -1.28 -12.80
C HIS A 96 -15.15 -0.72 -14.02
N VAL A 97 -16.22 0.03 -13.76
CA VAL A 97 -16.90 0.83 -14.78
C VAL A 97 -16.06 2.07 -15.10
N VAL A 98 -15.40 2.06 -16.26
CA VAL A 98 -14.54 3.16 -16.69
C VAL A 98 -15.35 4.27 -17.35
N LEU A 99 -15.40 5.43 -16.71
CA LEU A 99 -15.91 6.65 -17.31
C LEU A 99 -14.78 7.41 -17.99
N LYS A 100 -14.86 7.58 -19.31
CA LYS A 100 -13.87 8.30 -20.11
C LYS A 100 -14.28 9.76 -20.32
N ASN A 101 -13.30 10.63 -20.55
CA ASN A 101 -13.54 11.99 -21.05
C ASN A 101 -13.80 11.95 -22.58
N THR A 102 -14.73 11.10 -23.01
CA THR A 102 -15.11 10.95 -24.41
C THR A 102 -16.56 10.47 -24.44
N LEU A 103 -17.39 11.18 -25.18
CA LEU A 103 -18.79 10.84 -25.37
C LEU A 103 -18.96 9.80 -26.48
N SER A 104 -19.83 8.83 -26.25
CA SER A 104 -20.40 7.97 -27.29
C SER A 104 -21.28 8.78 -28.24
N ASP A 105 -21.59 8.24 -29.42
CA ASP A 105 -22.41 8.95 -30.40
C ASP A 105 -23.85 9.19 -29.90
N ASN A 106 -24.37 8.32 -29.05
CA ASN A 106 -25.67 8.53 -28.41
C ASN A 106 -25.61 9.64 -27.37
N GLU A 107 -24.55 9.70 -26.56
CA GLU A 107 -24.34 10.78 -25.60
C GLU A 107 -24.18 12.12 -26.32
N LYS A 108 -23.39 12.20 -27.40
CA LYS A 108 -23.27 13.42 -28.22
C LYS A 108 -24.63 13.94 -28.68
N LYS A 109 -25.45 13.06 -29.28
CA LYS A 109 -26.83 13.42 -29.70
C LYS A 109 -27.68 13.93 -28.55
N ASN A 110 -27.55 13.35 -27.35
CA ASN A 110 -28.27 13.80 -26.17
C ASN A 110 -27.77 15.17 -25.67
N PHE A 111 -26.46 15.40 -25.69
CA PHE A 111 -25.88 16.70 -25.36
C PHE A 111 -26.29 17.79 -26.37
N ASP A 112 -26.37 17.47 -27.66
CA ASP A 112 -26.84 18.40 -28.70
C ASP A 112 -28.30 18.80 -28.48
N LYS A 113 -29.19 17.81 -28.26
CA LYS A 113 -30.58 18.08 -27.87
C LYS A 113 -30.68 18.92 -26.60
N LYS A 114 -29.83 18.65 -25.61
CA LYS A 114 -29.81 19.43 -24.37
C LYS A 114 -29.31 20.85 -24.61
N LYS A 115 -28.37 21.06 -25.53
CA LYS A 115 -27.88 22.38 -25.94
C LYS A 115 -29.01 23.20 -26.56
N GLU A 116 -29.80 22.62 -27.46
CA GLU A 116 -30.98 23.27 -28.03
C GLU A 116 -32.00 23.67 -26.95
N GLU A 117 -32.26 22.79 -25.98
CA GLU A 117 -33.14 23.08 -24.85
C GLU A 117 -32.61 24.25 -23.99
N LEU A 118 -31.31 24.23 -23.67
CA LEU A 118 -30.65 25.27 -22.88
C LEU A 118 -30.62 26.61 -23.62
N GLN A 119 -30.39 26.61 -24.94
CA GLN A 119 -30.45 27.80 -25.79
C GLN A 119 -31.86 28.41 -25.78
N LYS A 120 -32.91 27.59 -25.89
CA LYS A 120 -34.29 28.07 -25.79
C LYS A 120 -34.60 28.70 -24.43
N ARG A 121 -34.08 28.11 -23.35
CA ARG A 121 -34.39 28.53 -21.97
C ARG A 121 -33.55 29.71 -21.48
N TYR A 122 -32.27 29.75 -21.82
CA TYR A 122 -31.30 30.70 -21.27
C TYR A 122 -30.72 31.66 -22.32
N LYS A 123 -31.07 31.49 -23.60
CA LYS A 123 -30.56 32.30 -24.73
C LYS A 123 -29.02 32.30 -24.71
N ASP A 124 -28.40 33.43 -25.04
CA ASP A 124 -26.95 33.59 -25.17
C ASP A 124 -26.18 33.29 -23.85
N LYS A 125 -26.86 33.32 -22.69
CA LYS A 125 -26.21 32.96 -21.41
C LYS A 125 -25.66 31.53 -21.39
N CYS A 126 -26.20 30.62 -22.20
CA CYS A 126 -25.71 29.25 -22.25
C CYS A 126 -24.29 29.13 -22.84
N GLU A 127 -23.80 30.13 -23.56
CA GLU A 127 -22.42 30.15 -24.09
C GLU A 127 -21.37 30.16 -22.96
N GLN A 128 -21.73 30.73 -21.81
CA GLN A 128 -20.90 30.79 -20.61
C GLN A 128 -21.00 29.54 -19.74
N PHE A 129 -21.82 28.55 -20.11
CA PHE A 129 -21.91 27.28 -19.38
C PHE A 129 -20.73 26.37 -19.75
N HIS A 130 -19.50 26.83 -19.49
CA HIS A 130 -18.28 26.19 -19.96
C HIS A 130 -18.16 24.71 -19.57
N GLY A 131 -18.57 24.34 -18.36
CA GLY A 131 -18.58 22.92 -17.96
C GLY A 131 -19.44 22.07 -18.88
N PHE A 132 -20.63 22.56 -19.25
CA PHE A 132 -21.52 21.89 -20.20
C PHE A 132 -20.95 21.92 -21.63
N ASN A 133 -20.50 23.09 -22.10
CA ASN A 133 -20.01 23.26 -23.48
C ASN A 133 -18.71 22.48 -23.75
N ILE A 134 -17.84 22.31 -22.75
CA ILE A 134 -16.66 21.43 -22.84
C ILE A 134 -17.11 19.98 -23.01
N MET A 135 -18.08 19.51 -22.23
CA MET A 135 -18.60 18.14 -22.41
C MET A 135 -19.30 17.98 -23.77
N GLN A 136 -20.17 18.92 -24.16
CA GLN A 136 -20.91 18.88 -25.42
C GLN A 136 -19.99 18.90 -26.64
N SER A 137 -18.91 19.69 -26.61
CA SER A 137 -17.88 19.70 -27.65
C SER A 137 -16.91 18.51 -27.57
N ASN A 138 -17.24 17.50 -26.76
CA ASN A 138 -16.43 16.31 -26.55
C ASN A 138 -15.00 16.63 -26.10
N PHE A 139 -14.87 17.53 -25.13
CA PHE A 139 -13.62 18.00 -24.54
C PHE A 139 -12.66 18.67 -25.54
N SER A 140 -13.22 19.41 -26.50
CA SER A 140 -12.45 20.13 -27.53
C SER A 140 -11.46 21.13 -26.93
N GLN A 141 -10.19 21.01 -27.34
CA GLN A 141 -9.15 21.97 -26.96
C GLN A 141 -9.35 23.34 -27.62
N ASP A 142 -9.96 23.38 -28.81
CA ASP A 142 -10.21 24.63 -29.54
C ASP A 142 -11.24 25.48 -28.82
N TYR A 143 -12.34 24.87 -28.35
CA TYR A 143 -13.32 25.55 -27.51
C TYR A 143 -12.68 26.13 -26.25
N VAL A 144 -11.82 25.35 -25.59
CA VAL A 144 -11.13 25.80 -24.38
C VAL A 144 -10.22 26.99 -24.68
N ARG A 145 -9.49 26.99 -25.79
CA ARG A 145 -8.64 28.12 -26.19
C ARG A 145 -9.47 29.37 -26.47
N GLU A 146 -10.57 29.22 -27.19
CA GLU A 146 -11.48 30.32 -27.52
C GLU A 146 -12.08 30.93 -26.25
N ALA A 147 -12.58 30.11 -25.32
CA ALA A 147 -13.08 30.58 -24.03
C ALA A 147 -12.01 31.35 -23.25
N CYS A 148 -10.75 30.90 -23.28
CA CYS A 148 -9.64 31.56 -22.58
C CYS A 148 -9.13 32.83 -23.26
N ALA A 149 -9.57 33.18 -24.48
CA ALA A 149 -9.02 34.28 -25.27
C ALA A 149 -9.13 35.65 -24.56
N ALA A 150 -10.17 35.84 -23.73
CA ALA A 150 -10.33 37.05 -22.92
C ALA A 150 -9.14 37.33 -21.98
N LEU A 151 -8.42 36.28 -21.56
CA LEU A 151 -7.24 36.39 -20.71
C LEU A 151 -6.03 36.93 -21.48
N GLU A 152 -5.88 36.59 -22.77
CA GLU A 152 -4.79 37.09 -23.62
C GLU A 152 -4.90 38.60 -23.88
N ASN A 153 -6.14 39.10 -23.97
CA ASN A 153 -6.45 40.48 -24.30
C ASN A 153 -6.57 41.41 -23.08
N SER A 154 -6.47 40.88 -21.86
CA SER A 154 -6.64 41.67 -20.63
C SER A 154 -5.43 42.58 -20.37
N LYS A 155 -5.61 43.90 -20.50
CA LYS A 155 -4.62 44.90 -20.15
C LYS A 155 -4.73 45.30 -18.67
N LYS A 156 -3.69 45.00 -17.88
CA LYS A 156 -3.27 45.69 -16.64
C LYS A 156 -4.35 46.04 -15.58
N THR A 157 -5.27 45.14 -15.24
CA THR A 157 -5.82 45.11 -13.86
C THR A 157 -5.01 44.12 -13.04
N ASN A 158 -4.03 44.63 -12.28
CA ASN A 158 -3.03 43.80 -11.61
C ASN A 158 -3.68 42.80 -10.63
N GLN A 159 -4.72 43.21 -9.90
CA GLN A 159 -5.28 42.40 -8.82
C GLN A 159 -6.28 41.34 -9.28
N SER A 160 -7.21 41.67 -10.19
CA SER A 160 -8.15 40.66 -10.74
C SER A 160 -7.42 39.61 -11.58
N LEU A 161 -6.39 40.01 -12.33
CA LEU A 161 -5.53 39.06 -13.05
C LEU A 161 -4.75 38.14 -12.07
N LYS A 162 -4.22 38.69 -10.97
CA LYS A 162 -3.57 37.89 -9.91
C LYS A 162 -4.55 36.90 -9.27
N LEU A 163 -5.77 37.33 -8.94
CA LEU A 163 -6.78 36.45 -8.38
C LEU A 163 -7.17 35.34 -9.36
N ALA A 164 -7.38 35.68 -10.63
CA ALA A 164 -7.61 34.70 -11.68
C ALA A 164 -6.44 33.71 -11.80
N ALA A 165 -5.19 34.19 -11.74
CA ALA A 165 -4.01 33.34 -11.76
C ALA A 165 -3.98 32.36 -10.56
N PHE A 166 -4.37 32.79 -9.36
CA PHE A 166 -4.46 31.92 -8.18
C PHE A 166 -5.53 30.83 -8.36
N LEU A 167 -6.72 31.21 -8.83
CA LEU A 167 -7.80 30.26 -9.11
C LEU A 167 -7.40 29.25 -10.20
N CYS A 168 -6.74 29.72 -11.27
CA CYS A 168 -6.20 28.87 -12.33
C CYS A 168 -5.19 27.87 -11.78
N LEU A 169 -4.20 28.33 -11.00
CA LEU A 169 -3.18 27.49 -10.40
C LEU A 169 -3.83 26.39 -9.53
N LEU A 170 -4.69 26.78 -8.59
CA LEU A 170 -5.34 25.82 -7.69
C LEU A 170 -6.17 24.78 -8.47
N ASN A 171 -6.97 25.22 -9.45
CA ASN A 171 -7.88 24.32 -10.16
C ASN A 171 -7.20 23.45 -11.23
N ALA A 172 -6.04 23.88 -11.76
CA ALA A 172 -5.23 23.10 -12.69
C ALA A 172 -4.46 21.97 -11.98
N TYR A 173 -3.98 22.22 -10.76
CA TYR A 173 -3.17 21.26 -10.00
C TYR A 173 -3.96 20.48 -8.94
N VAL A 174 -5.08 21.04 -8.45
CA VAL A 174 -6.00 20.41 -7.49
C VAL A 174 -7.46 20.58 -7.98
N PRO A 175 -7.92 19.74 -8.93
CA PRO A 175 -9.25 19.86 -9.52
C PRO A 175 -10.39 19.75 -8.50
N GLY A 176 -11.19 20.81 -8.38
CA GLY A 176 -12.28 20.92 -7.39
C GLY A 176 -11.94 21.76 -6.16
N SER A 177 -10.72 22.27 -6.07
CA SER A 177 -10.34 23.31 -5.11
C SER A 177 -11.12 24.61 -5.34
N TYR A 178 -11.24 25.41 -4.29
CA TYR A 178 -11.98 26.67 -4.27
C TYR A 178 -11.35 27.64 -3.27
N LEU A 179 -11.73 28.91 -3.38
CA LEU A 179 -11.53 29.95 -2.37
C LEU A 179 -12.89 30.43 -1.87
N LEU A 180 -12.93 31.10 -0.72
CA LEU A 180 -14.16 31.72 -0.24
C LEU A 180 -14.36 33.07 -0.95
N GLU A 181 -15.61 33.40 -1.27
CA GLU A 181 -15.93 34.67 -1.93
C GLU A 181 -15.48 35.89 -1.11
N SER A 182 -15.63 35.83 0.21
CA SER A 182 -15.14 36.86 1.13
C SER A 182 -13.63 37.09 0.97
N GLN A 183 -12.84 36.02 0.94
CA GLN A 183 -11.39 36.08 0.78
C GLN A 183 -11.00 36.63 -0.60
N CYS A 184 -11.76 36.29 -1.64
CA CYS A 184 -11.57 36.85 -2.97
C CYS A 184 -11.83 38.36 -2.99
N LEU A 185 -12.94 38.81 -2.39
CA LEU A 185 -13.29 40.23 -2.31
C LEU A 185 -12.27 41.01 -1.46
N ASP A 186 -11.86 40.48 -0.31
CA ASP A 186 -10.86 41.12 0.55
C ASP A 186 -9.49 41.25 -0.15
N PHE A 187 -9.12 40.26 -0.97
CA PHE A 187 -7.93 40.36 -1.80
C PHE A 187 -8.03 41.46 -2.87
N LEU A 188 -9.22 41.68 -3.44
CA LEU A 188 -9.45 42.70 -4.46
C LEU A 188 -9.59 44.12 -3.88
N ARG A 189 -10.08 44.25 -2.64
CA ARG A 189 -10.34 45.51 -1.92
C ARG A 189 -9.12 46.37 -1.59
N GLN A 190 -7.90 45.92 -1.91
CA GLN A 190 -6.66 46.58 -1.44
C GLN A 190 -6.46 48.03 -1.92
N ASP A 191 -7.25 48.58 -2.87
CA ASP A 191 -7.07 49.95 -3.36
C ASP A 191 -8.35 50.83 -3.46
N LYS A 192 -9.58 50.32 -3.27
CA LYS A 192 -10.82 51.14 -3.30
C LYS A 192 -11.96 50.54 -2.45
N TYR A 193 -12.64 51.39 -1.68
CA TYR A 193 -13.94 51.10 -1.05
C TYR A 193 -15.04 51.23 -2.11
N ASP A 194 -15.16 50.26 -3.00
CA ASP A 194 -16.33 50.11 -3.86
C ASP A 194 -17.07 48.81 -3.49
N ASP A 195 -18.37 48.91 -3.21
CA ASP A 195 -19.28 47.80 -2.87
C ASP A 195 -19.64 46.93 -4.10
N LEU A 196 -18.71 46.76 -5.04
CA LEU A 196 -18.91 45.99 -6.26
C LEU A 196 -18.95 44.49 -5.98
N SER A 197 -19.84 43.79 -6.68
CA SER A 197 -19.91 42.32 -6.65
C SER A 197 -18.61 41.69 -7.16
N LEU A 198 -18.36 40.43 -6.78
CA LEU A 198 -17.21 39.71 -7.32
C LEU A 198 -17.31 39.58 -8.85
N GLU A 199 -18.52 39.39 -9.40
CA GLU A 199 -18.72 39.31 -10.84
C GLU A 199 -18.30 40.60 -11.56
N ASP A 200 -18.60 41.76 -10.98
CA ASP A 200 -18.24 43.06 -11.55
C ASP A 200 -16.73 43.31 -11.49
N GLN A 201 -16.09 43.01 -10.35
CA GLN A 201 -14.65 43.20 -10.17
C GLN A 201 -13.80 42.23 -11.00
N MET A 202 -14.37 41.08 -11.37
CA MET A 202 -13.69 40.09 -12.19
C MET A 202 -13.86 40.29 -13.69
N GLN A 203 -14.60 41.30 -14.16
CA GLN A 203 -14.69 41.61 -15.58
C GLN A 203 -13.30 41.90 -16.19
N PRO A 204 -12.99 41.40 -17.41
CA PRO A 204 -13.81 40.58 -18.31
C PRO A 204 -13.69 39.04 -18.06
N LEU A 205 -13.02 38.62 -16.99
CA LEU A 205 -12.70 37.21 -16.68
C LEU A 205 -13.80 36.48 -15.90
N ASN A 206 -14.88 37.17 -15.51
CA ASN A 206 -15.94 36.64 -14.66
C ASN A 206 -16.57 35.34 -15.20
N HIS A 207 -16.74 35.24 -16.53
CA HIS A 207 -17.30 34.05 -17.18
C HIS A 207 -16.44 32.78 -17.00
N LEU A 208 -15.14 32.93 -16.71
CA LEU A 208 -14.24 31.80 -16.46
C LEU A 208 -14.32 31.27 -15.02
N ILE A 209 -15.13 31.88 -14.16
CA ILE A 209 -15.24 31.60 -12.74
C ILE A 209 -16.67 31.20 -12.39
N ILE A 210 -16.82 30.33 -11.39
CA ILE A 210 -18.11 29.92 -10.84
C ILE A 210 -18.12 30.21 -9.35
N THR A 211 -19.14 30.95 -8.91
CA THR A 211 -19.52 31.11 -7.51
C THR A 211 -20.64 30.13 -7.16
N PHE A 212 -20.48 29.37 -6.09
CA PHE A 212 -21.45 28.36 -5.65
C PHE A 212 -21.50 28.24 -4.13
N GLN A 213 -22.62 27.77 -3.59
CA GLN A 213 -22.80 27.49 -2.17
C GLN A 213 -23.44 26.12 -1.99
N GLN A 214 -23.14 25.44 -0.89
CA GLN A 214 -23.68 24.11 -0.62
C GLN A 214 -25.11 24.20 -0.11
N ASN A 215 -25.34 25.06 0.89
CA ASN A 215 -26.64 25.46 1.44
C ASN A 215 -26.64 26.99 1.63
N GLU A 216 -27.81 27.61 1.85
CA GLU A 216 -27.94 29.06 2.06
C GLU A 216 -27.19 29.59 3.30
N SER A 217 -26.95 28.72 4.29
CA SER A 217 -26.17 29.05 5.48
C SER A 217 -24.65 28.90 5.28
N CYS A 218 -24.21 28.35 4.15
CA CYS A 218 -22.79 28.14 3.87
C CYS A 218 -22.23 29.34 3.10
N GLU A 219 -21.01 29.72 3.45
CA GLU A 219 -20.28 30.74 2.71
C GLU A 219 -20.09 30.35 1.24
N LYS A 220 -20.22 31.34 0.35
CA LYS A 220 -20.02 31.18 -1.08
C LYS A 220 -18.57 30.85 -1.42
N LYS A 221 -18.41 29.96 -2.39
CA LYS A 221 -17.14 29.39 -2.85
C LYS A 221 -16.92 29.77 -4.30
N VAL A 222 -15.68 30.10 -4.63
CA VAL A 222 -15.25 30.59 -5.93
C VAL A 222 -14.21 29.66 -6.51
N ARG A 223 -14.35 29.27 -7.78
CA ARG A 223 -13.40 28.41 -8.49
C ARG A 223 -13.43 28.63 -10.00
N MET A 224 -12.49 28.08 -10.74
CA MET A 224 -12.53 28.11 -12.21
C MET A 224 -13.69 27.26 -12.73
N ALA A 225 -14.28 27.70 -13.84
CA ALA A 225 -15.45 27.04 -14.43
C ALA A 225 -15.17 25.59 -14.84
N HIS A 226 -13.93 25.28 -15.24
CA HIS A 226 -13.50 23.93 -15.56
C HIS A 226 -11.98 23.77 -15.42
N THR A 227 -11.51 22.56 -15.10
CA THR A 227 -10.06 22.27 -14.97
C THR A 227 -9.30 22.49 -16.28
N MET A 228 -9.89 22.15 -17.44
CA MET A 228 -9.25 22.41 -18.74
C MET A 228 -9.04 23.90 -19.01
N ILE A 229 -10.00 24.75 -18.59
CA ILE A 229 -9.85 26.21 -18.65
C ILE A 229 -8.71 26.63 -17.74
N ALA A 230 -8.70 26.19 -16.49
CA ALA A 230 -7.63 26.49 -15.54
C ALA A 230 -6.24 26.12 -16.10
N GLU A 231 -6.08 24.92 -16.67
CA GLU A 231 -4.83 24.46 -17.29
C GLU A 231 -4.43 25.30 -18.51
N CYS A 232 -5.39 25.67 -19.35
CA CYS A 232 -5.14 26.53 -20.51
C CYS A 232 -4.70 27.92 -20.07
N CYS A 233 -5.46 28.56 -19.17
CA CYS A 233 -5.15 29.86 -18.59
C CYS A 233 -3.76 29.88 -17.92
N THR A 234 -3.38 28.86 -17.16
CA THR A 234 -2.02 28.77 -16.57
C THR A 234 -0.93 28.76 -17.65
N LYS A 235 -1.15 28.11 -18.79
CA LYS A 235 -0.19 28.13 -19.92
C LYS A 235 -0.14 29.50 -20.60
N LEU A 236 -1.28 30.18 -20.76
CA LEU A 236 -1.35 31.51 -21.36
C LEU A 236 -0.66 32.57 -20.48
N LEU A 237 -0.94 32.55 -19.17
CA LEU A 237 -0.30 33.42 -18.18
C LEU A 237 1.23 33.26 -18.18
N ALA A 238 1.74 32.04 -18.32
CA ALA A 238 3.18 31.80 -18.38
C ALA A 238 3.82 32.48 -19.61
N LYS A 239 3.14 32.52 -20.77
CA LYS A 239 3.64 33.22 -21.97
C LYS A 239 3.74 34.73 -21.77
N THR A 240 2.94 35.30 -20.88
CA THR A 240 2.95 36.73 -20.54
C THR A 240 3.86 37.03 -19.34
N GLY A 241 4.67 36.07 -18.89
CA GLY A 241 5.61 36.24 -17.77
C GLY A 241 5.02 35.97 -16.38
N VAL A 242 3.75 35.57 -16.27
CA VAL A 242 3.14 35.17 -15.00
C VAL A 242 3.42 33.68 -14.78
N THR A 243 4.56 33.39 -14.16
CA THR A 243 5.06 32.03 -13.97
C THR A 243 4.28 31.26 -12.89
N ARG A 244 4.36 29.92 -12.91
CA ARG A 244 3.72 29.08 -11.88
C ARG A 244 4.40 29.28 -10.54
N SER A 245 5.73 29.38 -10.50
CA SER A 245 6.47 29.59 -9.26
C SER A 245 6.13 30.92 -8.62
N ASP A 246 6.12 32.03 -9.38
CA ASP A 246 5.74 33.35 -8.85
C ASP A 246 4.29 33.35 -8.39
N THR A 247 3.37 32.80 -9.19
CA THR A 247 1.95 32.69 -8.82
C THR A 247 1.77 31.90 -7.54
N THR A 248 2.50 30.79 -7.37
CA THR A 248 2.46 29.97 -6.15
C THR A 248 2.95 30.75 -4.93
N ARG A 249 4.11 31.42 -5.03
CA ARG A 249 4.65 32.19 -3.90
C ARG A 249 3.74 33.36 -3.53
N ASN A 250 3.22 34.07 -4.52
CA ASN A 250 2.28 35.18 -4.31
C ASN A 250 0.97 34.69 -3.68
N PHE A 251 0.48 33.53 -4.08
CA PHE A 251 -0.70 32.91 -3.48
C PHE A 251 -0.47 32.58 -2.00
N LEU A 252 0.64 31.89 -1.68
CA LEU A 252 1.01 31.57 -0.30
C LEU A 252 1.15 32.83 0.55
N ASN A 253 1.82 33.86 0.00
CA ASN A 253 1.99 35.13 0.68
C ASN A 253 0.71 35.95 0.79
N SER A 254 -0.36 35.65 0.06
CA SER A 254 -1.60 36.46 0.10
C SER A 254 -2.72 35.76 0.89
N PHE A 255 -2.89 34.45 0.70
CA PHE A 255 -4.00 33.67 1.26
C PHE A 255 -3.59 32.82 2.47
N CYS A 256 -2.30 32.71 2.81
CA CYS A 256 -1.81 31.82 3.86
C CYS A 256 -1.04 32.57 4.98
N ARG A 257 -1.39 33.83 5.30
CA ARG A 257 -0.70 34.62 6.35
C ARG A 257 -1.24 34.48 7.77
N TYR A 258 -2.54 34.21 7.93
CA TYR A 258 -3.23 34.14 9.23
C TYR A 258 -3.66 32.71 9.54
N GLU A 259 -4.61 32.50 10.47
CA GLU A 259 -5.20 31.17 10.72
C GLU A 259 -5.68 30.53 9.41
N ILE A 260 -4.99 29.48 8.98
CA ILE A 260 -5.23 28.82 7.70
C ILE A 260 -6.25 27.71 7.92
N PRO A 261 -7.42 27.76 7.26
CA PRO A 261 -8.38 26.68 7.37
C PRO A 261 -7.79 25.35 6.91
N LEU A 262 -8.14 24.25 7.59
CA LEU A 262 -7.62 22.92 7.27
C LEU A 262 -7.87 22.50 5.82
N TRP A 263 -8.99 22.93 5.23
CA TRP A 263 -9.32 22.65 3.83
C TRP A 263 -8.33 23.33 2.86
N LEU A 264 -7.91 24.57 3.15
CA LEU A 264 -6.98 25.33 2.32
C LEU A 264 -5.57 24.76 2.42
N LEU A 265 -5.14 24.41 3.64
CA LEU A 265 -3.91 23.66 3.87
C LEU A 265 -3.93 22.32 3.10
N GLY A 266 -5.08 21.63 3.08
CA GLY A 266 -5.29 20.42 2.29
C GLY A 266 -5.04 20.64 0.80
N PHE A 267 -5.57 21.71 0.20
CA PHE A 267 -5.31 22.04 -1.20
C PHE A 267 -3.84 22.35 -1.46
N VAL A 268 -3.18 23.13 -0.61
CA VAL A 268 -1.77 23.47 -0.77
C VAL A 268 -0.88 22.23 -0.62
N LYS A 269 -1.17 21.37 0.36
CA LYS A 269 -0.48 20.09 0.55
C LYS A 269 -0.63 19.24 -0.70
N ASP A 270 -1.84 19.06 -1.22
CA ASP A 270 -2.08 18.28 -2.43
C ASP A 270 -1.33 18.87 -3.64
N MET A 271 -1.40 20.18 -3.81
CA MET A 271 -0.75 20.89 -4.91
C MET A 271 0.78 20.71 -4.92
N LEU A 272 1.42 20.78 -3.76
CA LEU A 272 2.89 20.79 -3.65
C LEU A 272 3.50 19.43 -3.37
N THR A 273 2.78 18.49 -2.77
CA THR A 273 3.36 17.22 -2.27
C THR A 273 2.70 15.96 -2.82
N LYS A 274 1.49 16.02 -3.39
CA LYS A 274 0.81 14.83 -3.91
C LYS A 274 1.43 14.37 -5.21
N ARG A 275 1.95 13.14 -5.19
CA ARG A 275 2.65 12.50 -6.32
C ARG A 275 1.69 11.58 -7.04
N LYS A 276 1.69 11.63 -8.38
CA LYS A 276 0.84 10.77 -9.20
C LYS A 276 1.53 9.43 -9.46
N MET A 277 0.75 8.39 -9.69
CA MET A 277 1.26 7.16 -10.29
C MET A 277 1.30 7.34 -11.81
N LYS A 278 2.40 6.90 -12.43
CA LYS A 278 2.60 6.90 -13.87
C LYS A 278 2.79 5.46 -14.33
N LYS A 279 2.17 5.10 -15.45
CA LYS A 279 2.45 3.83 -16.15
C LYS A 279 3.77 4.00 -16.90
N GLU A 280 4.73 3.14 -16.64
CA GLU A 280 5.86 2.92 -17.54
C GLU A 280 5.59 1.61 -18.28
N GLU A 281 5.73 1.64 -19.61
CA GLU A 281 5.75 0.43 -20.42
C GLU A 281 7.21 -0.05 -20.45
N ASP A 282 7.51 -1.11 -19.70
CA ASP A 282 8.80 -1.77 -19.82
C ASP A 282 8.85 -2.61 -21.11
N GLN A 283 10.05 -2.80 -21.67
CA GLN A 283 10.30 -3.56 -22.91
C GLN A 283 9.88 -5.05 -22.81
N VAL A 284 9.46 -5.51 -21.62
CA VAL A 284 9.00 -6.87 -21.33
C VAL A 284 7.56 -6.84 -20.83
N ASN A 285 6.62 -6.28 -21.62
CA ASN A 285 5.14 -6.40 -21.49
C ASN A 285 4.54 -6.38 -20.05
N SER A 286 5.22 -5.78 -19.09
CA SER A 286 4.83 -5.65 -17.70
C SER A 286 4.58 -4.17 -17.47
N THR A 287 3.34 -3.85 -17.10
CA THR A 287 2.92 -2.47 -16.88
C THR A 287 3.19 -2.11 -15.43
N GLU A 288 4.39 -1.62 -15.10
CA GLU A 288 4.70 -1.19 -13.75
C GLU A 288 4.18 0.23 -13.49
N MET A 289 3.42 0.41 -12.40
CA MET A 289 3.00 1.74 -11.95
C MET A 289 4.05 2.34 -11.01
N LYS A 290 4.88 3.24 -11.53
CA LYS A 290 5.85 3.99 -10.71
C LYS A 290 5.26 5.29 -10.21
N GLN A 291 5.47 5.56 -8.92
CA GLN A 291 5.09 6.84 -8.34
C GLN A 291 6.09 7.92 -8.78
N GLU A 292 5.58 9.03 -9.27
CA GLU A 292 6.39 10.20 -9.61
C GLU A 292 7.26 10.66 -8.43
N LYS A 293 8.41 11.27 -8.73
CA LYS A 293 9.36 11.75 -7.71
C LYS A 293 8.80 12.92 -6.90
N PHE A 294 8.06 13.81 -7.56
CA PHE A 294 7.49 15.04 -7.00
C PHE A 294 6.05 15.27 -7.47
N SER A 295 5.38 16.28 -6.91
CA SER A 295 4.04 16.67 -7.35
C SER A 295 4.04 17.25 -8.76
N ARG A 296 2.90 17.19 -9.45
CA ARG A 296 2.77 17.70 -10.82
C ARG A 296 3.21 19.16 -10.94
N LEU A 297 2.86 20.02 -9.97
CA LEU A 297 3.26 21.42 -10.00
C LEU A 297 4.77 21.58 -9.92
N ILE A 298 5.44 20.86 -9.02
CA ILE A 298 6.90 20.92 -8.88
C ILE A 298 7.60 20.39 -10.13
N LEU A 299 7.08 19.32 -10.75
CA LEU A 299 7.61 18.81 -12.01
C LEU A 299 7.45 19.82 -13.15
N ASP A 300 6.28 20.45 -13.28
CA ASP A 300 6.04 21.47 -14.32
C ASP A 300 6.94 22.70 -14.11
N ILE A 301 7.11 23.18 -12.87
CA ILE A 301 8.05 24.27 -12.55
C ILE A 301 9.48 23.84 -12.89
N HIS A 302 9.88 22.61 -12.54
CA HIS A 302 11.21 22.12 -12.83
C HIS A 302 11.51 22.16 -14.34
N THR A 303 10.58 21.62 -15.15
CA THR A 303 10.73 21.54 -16.60
C THR A 303 10.63 22.91 -17.28
N MET A 304 9.77 23.82 -16.81
CA MET A 304 9.46 25.07 -17.52
C MET A 304 10.21 26.29 -16.97
N GLU A 305 10.58 26.29 -15.69
CA GLU A 305 11.08 27.47 -14.96
C GLU A 305 12.42 27.19 -14.23
N GLY A 306 12.83 25.92 -14.15
CA GLY A 306 14.10 25.49 -13.60
C GLY A 306 14.06 25.05 -12.13
N LYS A 307 15.07 24.28 -11.74
CA LYS A 307 15.21 23.67 -10.42
C LYS A 307 15.30 24.67 -9.25
N GLU A 308 15.89 25.84 -9.45
CA GLU A 308 16.01 26.88 -8.41
C GLU A 308 14.64 27.45 -8.00
N GLN A 309 13.71 27.56 -8.95
CA GLN A 309 12.35 28.04 -8.68
C GLN A 309 11.56 27.03 -7.85
N CYS A 310 11.76 25.72 -8.08
CA CYS A 310 11.16 24.66 -7.28
C CYS A 310 11.58 24.76 -5.82
N ALA A 311 12.88 24.88 -5.56
CA ALA A 311 13.42 25.02 -4.21
C ALA A 311 12.88 26.28 -3.53
N THR A 312 12.79 27.39 -4.25
CA THR A 312 12.24 28.65 -3.73
C THR A 312 10.76 28.51 -3.34
N VAL A 313 9.93 27.87 -4.18
CA VAL A 313 8.51 27.62 -3.89
C VAL A 313 8.34 26.76 -2.64
N LEU A 314 9.07 25.63 -2.57
CA LEU A 314 9.01 24.72 -1.43
C LEU A 314 9.55 25.37 -0.14
N LYS A 315 10.55 26.25 -0.25
CA LYS A 315 11.07 27.03 0.89
C LYS A 315 10.05 28.03 1.42
N VAL A 316 9.36 28.76 0.53
CA VAL A 316 8.26 29.65 0.93
C VAL A 316 7.18 28.85 1.65
N ALA A 317 6.71 27.74 1.08
CA ALA A 317 5.73 26.88 1.73
C ALA A 317 6.22 26.39 3.11
N SER A 318 7.47 25.92 3.21
CA SER A 318 8.05 25.45 4.47
C SER A 318 8.06 26.53 5.56
N ASN A 319 8.29 27.79 5.18
CA ASN A 319 8.29 28.92 6.10
C ASN A 319 6.86 29.36 6.46
N THR A 320 5.95 29.39 5.49
CA THR A 320 4.54 29.76 5.68
C THR A 320 3.83 28.79 6.63
N PHE A 321 4.08 27.48 6.48
CA PHE A 321 3.44 26.45 7.30
C PHE A 321 4.42 25.90 8.35
N GLY A 322 4.74 26.73 9.34
CA GLY A 322 5.78 26.45 10.34
C GLY A 322 5.58 25.14 11.15
N GLN A 323 4.33 24.69 11.30
CA GLN A 323 4.00 23.45 12.03
C GLN A 323 3.93 22.20 11.14
N ASN A 324 3.96 22.35 9.81
CA ASN A 324 3.80 21.21 8.91
C ASN A 324 5.16 20.59 8.55
N PRO A 325 5.39 19.28 8.78
CA PRO A 325 6.67 18.62 8.49
C PRO A 325 6.84 18.27 7.00
N PHE A 326 5.76 18.16 6.22
CA PHE A 326 5.81 17.60 4.86
C PHE A 326 6.41 18.56 3.83
N PHE A 327 6.27 19.88 4.02
CA PHE A 327 6.92 20.86 3.13
C PHE A 327 8.44 20.88 3.26
N PRO A 328 9.04 21.00 4.48
CA PRO A 328 10.49 20.92 4.62
C PRO A 328 11.02 19.53 4.26
N GLN A 329 10.25 18.46 4.50
CA GLN A 329 10.58 17.12 4.01
C GLN A 329 10.65 17.05 2.48
N ALA A 330 9.65 17.58 1.77
CA ALA A 330 9.65 17.64 0.31
C ALA A 330 10.81 18.49 -0.23
N LEU A 331 11.15 19.58 0.45
CA LEU A 331 12.30 20.43 0.13
C LEU A 331 13.63 19.69 0.33
N ALA A 332 13.80 18.98 1.45
CA ALA A 332 14.98 18.15 1.69
C ALA A 332 15.17 17.10 0.59
N ARG A 333 14.07 16.42 0.21
CA ARG A 333 14.04 15.50 -0.93
C ARG A 333 14.47 16.15 -2.23
N PHE A 334 13.96 17.33 -2.53
CA PHE A 334 14.35 18.06 -3.73
C PHE A 334 15.85 18.39 -3.73
N TYR A 335 16.41 18.81 -2.58
CA TYR A 335 17.82 19.11 -2.45
C TYR A 335 18.73 17.90 -2.72
N TYR A 336 18.48 16.72 -2.13
CA TYR A 336 19.37 15.56 -2.35
C TYR A 336 19.11 14.82 -3.67
N ILE A 337 17.89 14.90 -4.23
CA ILE A 337 17.55 14.24 -5.49
C ILE A 337 17.95 15.10 -6.69
N GLU A 338 17.54 16.37 -6.77
CA GLU A 338 17.69 17.19 -7.97
C GLU A 338 18.87 18.17 -7.88
N LEU A 339 19.04 18.85 -6.75
CA LEU A 339 20.10 19.86 -6.60
C LEU A 339 21.45 19.27 -6.20
N LYS A 340 21.46 18.08 -5.59
CA LYS A 340 22.64 17.43 -5.00
C LYS A 340 23.35 18.25 -3.91
N ASP A 341 22.64 19.18 -3.27
CA ASP A 341 23.13 19.91 -2.10
C ASP A 341 22.72 19.19 -0.82
N TYR A 342 23.62 18.31 -0.35
CA TYR A 342 23.36 17.49 0.84
C TYR A 342 23.36 18.29 2.15
N ASN A 343 24.01 19.45 2.20
CA ASN A 343 24.05 20.26 3.42
C ASN A 343 22.70 20.97 3.62
N GLN A 344 22.13 21.53 2.54
CA GLN A 344 20.77 22.06 2.59
C GLN A 344 19.76 20.94 2.83
N ALA A 345 19.93 19.77 2.21
CA ALA A 345 19.05 18.63 2.42
C ALA A 345 19.04 18.17 3.89
N GLU A 346 20.21 18.05 4.53
CA GLU A 346 20.36 17.69 5.96
C GLU A 346 19.67 18.71 6.86
N MET A 347 19.90 20.01 6.65
CA MET A 347 19.26 21.08 7.42
C MET A 347 17.72 21.03 7.31
N TRP A 348 17.17 20.85 6.11
CA TRP A 348 15.72 20.80 5.91
C TRP A 348 15.09 19.49 6.40
N ALA A 349 15.80 18.37 6.32
CA ALA A 349 15.37 17.11 6.92
C ALA A 349 15.27 17.23 8.44
N GLN A 350 16.26 17.85 9.08
CA GLN A 350 16.24 18.11 10.53
C GLN A 350 15.07 19.01 10.92
N ARG A 351 14.79 20.08 10.16
CA ARG A 351 13.61 20.93 10.37
C ARG A 351 12.29 20.18 10.22
N ALA A 352 12.22 19.18 9.35
CA ALA A 352 11.02 18.35 9.23
C ALA A 352 10.85 17.48 10.50
N ILE A 353 11.92 16.86 10.99
CA ILE A 353 11.93 16.07 12.22
C ILE A 353 11.57 16.93 13.43
N GLU A 354 12.10 18.14 13.55
CA GLU A 354 11.76 19.07 14.63
C GLU A 354 10.25 19.39 14.70
N ARG A 355 9.55 19.34 13.56
CA ARG A 355 8.10 19.62 13.48
C ARG A 355 7.23 18.39 13.78
N ASP A 356 7.78 17.19 13.62
CA ASP A 356 7.06 15.94 13.90
C ASP A 356 8.06 14.85 14.36
N PRO A 357 8.59 14.97 15.59
CA PRO A 357 9.73 14.17 16.06
C PRO A 357 9.40 12.70 16.32
N GLN A 358 8.12 12.35 16.32
CA GLN A 358 7.62 10.99 16.59
C GLN A 358 7.27 10.23 15.30
N ASN A 359 7.51 10.84 14.14
CA ASN A 359 7.09 10.29 12.85
C ASN A 359 8.27 9.64 12.13
N SER A 360 8.27 8.31 12.06
CA SER A 360 9.33 7.54 11.41
C SER A 360 9.46 7.89 9.92
N PHE A 361 8.37 8.15 9.20
CA PHE A 361 8.42 8.51 7.78
C PHE A 361 9.06 9.88 7.54
N VAL A 362 8.96 10.80 8.50
CA VAL A 362 9.67 12.09 8.46
C VAL A 362 11.16 11.86 8.75
N ALA A 363 11.48 11.04 9.75
CA ALA A 363 12.85 10.69 10.11
C ALA A 363 13.63 9.96 8.99
N ASP A 364 12.97 9.09 8.20
CA ASP A 364 13.55 8.39 7.02
C ASP A 364 14.29 9.35 6.10
N THR A 365 13.77 10.57 5.95
CA THR A 365 14.36 11.55 5.02
C THR A 365 15.80 11.90 5.37
N LEU A 366 16.17 11.95 6.66
CA LEU A 366 17.55 12.21 7.08
C LEU A 366 18.47 11.02 6.73
N GLY A 367 18.02 9.79 6.96
CA GLY A 367 18.72 8.57 6.55
C GLY A 367 18.93 8.53 5.03
N GLN A 368 17.89 8.84 4.25
CA GLN A 368 18.00 8.91 2.78
C GLN A 368 18.99 9.98 2.32
N VAL A 369 19.04 11.16 2.95
CA VAL A 369 20.02 12.21 2.63
C VAL A 369 21.44 11.71 2.85
N HIS A 370 21.74 11.14 4.02
CA HIS A 370 23.07 10.65 4.35
C HIS A 370 23.49 9.45 3.49
N LYS A 371 22.58 8.51 3.23
CA LYS A 371 22.81 7.37 2.34
C LYS A 371 23.17 7.83 0.93
N ASN A 372 22.39 8.75 0.35
CA ASN A 372 22.66 9.27 -1.00
C ASN A 372 23.98 10.04 -1.06
N ARG A 373 24.32 10.80 0.00
CA ARG A 373 25.62 11.47 0.13
C ARG A 373 26.78 10.47 0.12
N LEU A 374 26.67 9.39 0.88
CA LEU A 374 27.66 8.30 0.90
C LEU A 374 27.80 7.66 -0.48
N MET A 375 26.69 7.28 -1.12
CA MET A 375 26.70 6.65 -2.45
C MET A 375 27.42 7.51 -3.49
N LYS A 376 27.14 8.82 -3.52
CA LYS A 376 27.73 9.75 -4.49
C LYS A 376 29.18 10.16 -4.18
N GLN A 377 29.71 9.83 -3.02
CA GLN A 377 31.11 10.10 -2.70
C GLN A 377 32.05 9.26 -3.58
N ASN A 378 33.11 9.89 -4.10
CA ASN A 378 34.18 9.20 -4.83
C ASN A 378 34.84 8.09 -4.00
N VAL A 379 35.19 6.98 -4.64
CA VAL A 379 35.86 5.82 -4.00
C VAL A 379 37.24 6.19 -3.44
N SER A 380 37.90 7.21 -4.01
CA SER A 380 39.18 7.75 -3.53
C SER A 380 39.09 8.59 -2.25
N ALA A 381 37.89 8.77 -1.68
CA ALA A 381 37.71 9.46 -0.41
C ALA A 381 38.47 8.76 0.72
N LYS A 382 38.92 9.54 1.71
CA LYS A 382 39.65 8.96 2.84
C LYS A 382 38.75 7.99 3.60
N THR A 383 39.28 6.84 4.00
CA THR A 383 38.54 5.80 4.76
C THR A 383 37.79 6.38 5.96
N ARG A 384 38.40 7.34 6.66
CA ARG A 384 37.76 8.07 7.77
C ARG A 384 36.48 8.78 7.35
N GLU A 385 36.48 9.46 6.21
CA GLU A 385 35.31 10.20 5.71
C GLU A 385 34.19 9.25 5.31
N ILE A 386 34.53 8.12 4.67
CA ILE A 386 33.57 7.05 4.32
C ILE A 386 32.91 6.51 5.59
N LEU A 387 33.70 6.16 6.60
CA LEU A 387 33.19 5.67 7.89
C LEU A 387 32.34 6.71 8.62
N GLN A 388 32.71 7.99 8.60
CA GLN A 388 31.92 9.07 9.20
C GLN A 388 30.56 9.24 8.52
N MET A 389 30.53 9.20 7.18
CA MET A 389 29.27 9.30 6.42
C MET A 389 28.38 8.09 6.65
N ALA A 390 28.95 6.88 6.64
CA ALA A 390 28.21 5.65 6.93
C ALA A 390 27.67 5.65 8.37
N GLN A 391 28.46 6.06 9.37
CA GLN A 391 28.00 6.15 10.75
C GLN A 391 26.84 7.13 10.91
N LYS A 392 26.89 8.29 10.25
CA LYS A 392 25.77 9.24 10.23
C LYS A 392 24.51 8.63 9.60
N ALA A 393 24.65 7.96 8.46
CA ALA A 393 23.53 7.34 7.77
C ALA A 393 22.90 6.20 8.58
N ILE A 394 23.74 5.31 9.13
CA ILE A 394 23.33 4.21 10.01
C ILE A 394 22.58 4.75 11.22
N LYS A 395 23.14 5.74 11.91
CA LYS A 395 22.49 6.33 13.08
C LYS A 395 21.11 6.91 12.74
N ALA A 396 20.99 7.62 11.62
CA ALA A 396 19.71 8.18 11.20
C ALA A 396 18.65 7.09 10.90
N PHE A 397 19.05 5.96 10.30
CA PHE A 397 18.14 4.83 10.08
C PHE A 397 17.82 4.04 11.36
N GLU A 398 18.75 3.93 12.31
CA GLU A 398 18.48 3.35 13.63
C GLU A 398 17.53 4.23 14.46
N ASP A 399 17.67 5.55 14.37
CA ASP A 399 16.75 6.50 14.99
C ASP A 399 15.35 6.42 14.35
N GLU A 400 15.26 6.29 13.02
CA GLU A 400 14.00 6.04 12.30
C GLU A 400 13.34 4.72 12.75
N GLU A 401 14.11 3.64 12.81
CA GLU A 401 13.64 2.32 13.25
C GLU A 401 13.09 2.38 14.66
N ARG A 402 13.79 3.01 15.60
CA ARG A 402 13.30 3.19 16.97
C ARG A 402 11.95 3.92 16.98
N LEU A 403 11.80 4.97 16.17
CA LEU A 403 10.51 5.66 16.04
C LEU A 403 9.42 4.75 15.45
N ALA A 404 9.75 3.93 14.44
CA ALA A 404 8.79 2.98 13.86
C ALA A 404 8.37 1.89 14.87
N GLU A 405 9.28 1.50 15.77
CA GLU A 405 8.98 0.62 16.89
C GLU A 405 8.10 1.31 17.94
N ASP A 406 8.31 2.58 18.24
CA ASP A 406 7.52 3.32 19.24
C ASP A 406 6.12 3.75 18.70
N GLU A 407 5.88 3.64 17.39
CA GLU A 407 4.60 3.93 16.75
C GLU A 407 3.54 2.85 17.03
N ASP A 408 2.60 3.14 17.93
CA ASP A 408 1.43 2.29 18.19
C ASP A 408 0.60 2.04 16.92
N GLY A 409 0.13 0.80 16.71
CA GLY A 409 -0.83 0.46 15.65
C GLY A 409 -2.25 0.98 15.94
N PRO A 410 -3.15 1.04 14.93
CA PRO A 410 -4.52 1.56 15.12
C PRO A 410 -5.29 0.76 16.18
N ASP A 411 -4.97 -0.52 16.30
CA ASP A 411 -5.57 -1.49 17.22
C ASP A 411 -4.90 -1.52 18.62
N MET A 412 -3.85 -0.71 18.86
CA MET A 412 -3.06 -0.71 20.09
C MET A 412 -3.29 0.53 20.98
N LYS A 413 -4.37 1.31 20.76
CA LYS A 413 -4.63 2.53 21.53
C LYS A 413 -5.37 2.25 22.83
N GLU A 414 -4.70 2.42 23.97
CA GLU A 414 -5.39 2.68 25.25
C GLU A 414 -5.69 4.18 25.45
N HIS A 415 -4.90 5.12 24.90
CA HIS A 415 -5.10 6.56 25.14
C HIS A 415 -4.93 7.43 23.88
N GLY A 416 -5.90 8.32 23.65
CA GLY A 416 -6.10 9.04 22.40
C GLY A 416 -4.99 10.00 21.94
N LYS A 417 -5.11 10.41 20.67
CA LYS A 417 -4.36 11.46 19.94
C LYS A 417 -3.00 11.14 19.29
N ARG A 418 -2.57 9.90 19.13
CA ARG A 418 -1.45 9.60 18.22
C ARG A 418 -1.94 9.42 16.77
N ASN A 419 -1.36 10.19 15.83
CA ASN A 419 -1.54 9.98 14.39
C ASN A 419 -0.82 8.68 14.03
N VAL A 420 -1.56 7.59 13.94
CA VAL A 420 -1.00 6.27 13.69
C VAL A 420 -0.84 6.07 12.19
N SER A 421 0.37 5.74 11.74
CA SER A 421 0.57 5.24 10.38
C SER A 421 -0.06 3.86 10.25
N ARG A 422 -0.86 3.68 9.20
CA ARG A 422 -1.48 2.38 8.85
C ARG A 422 -0.43 1.29 8.61
N LEU A 423 0.74 1.68 8.12
CA LEU A 423 1.83 0.80 7.72
C LEU A 423 2.96 0.84 8.75
N PHE A 424 3.54 -0.31 9.05
CA PHE A 424 4.82 -0.34 9.76
C PHE A 424 5.91 0.17 8.82
N ASN A 425 6.78 1.06 9.30
CA ASN A 425 7.84 1.62 8.48
C ASN A 425 9.11 0.75 8.56
N SER A 426 9.22 -0.24 7.67
CA SER A 426 10.43 -1.07 7.55
C SER A 426 11.56 -0.41 6.74
N ARG A 427 11.40 0.85 6.31
CA ARG A 427 12.40 1.52 5.45
C ARG A 427 13.71 1.81 6.17
N GLY A 428 13.69 2.05 7.49
CA GLY A 428 14.91 2.19 8.30
C GLY A 428 15.78 0.94 8.26
N LEU A 429 15.17 -0.24 8.43
CA LEU A 429 15.85 -1.54 8.36
C LEU A 429 16.51 -1.74 6.99
N PHE A 430 15.76 -1.50 5.93
CA PHE A 430 16.27 -1.64 4.56
C PHE A 430 17.33 -0.59 4.22
N GLY A 431 17.10 0.66 4.61
CA GLY A 431 18.04 1.77 4.42
C GLY A 431 19.39 1.53 5.10
N TYR A 432 19.37 0.94 6.30
CA TYR A 432 20.57 0.47 6.99
C TYR A 432 21.37 -0.50 6.13
N LEU A 433 20.72 -1.55 5.59
CA LEU A 433 21.39 -2.56 4.76
C LEU A 433 21.99 -1.95 3.50
N GLN A 434 21.28 -1.01 2.85
CA GLN A 434 21.81 -0.31 1.68
C GLN A 434 23.06 0.53 2.00
N VAL A 435 23.12 1.13 3.20
CA VAL A 435 24.32 1.82 3.68
C VAL A 435 25.46 0.80 3.90
N CYS A 436 25.17 -0.36 4.49
CA CYS A 436 26.14 -1.42 4.70
C CYS A 436 26.70 -1.98 3.37
N ASN A 437 25.86 -2.24 2.37
CA ASN A 437 26.32 -2.63 1.02
C ASN A 437 27.29 -1.59 0.45
N THR A 438 26.87 -0.32 0.45
CA THR A 438 27.70 0.78 -0.06
C THR A 438 29.03 0.91 0.72
N LEU A 439 28.98 0.73 2.05
CA LEU A 439 30.16 0.80 2.90
C LEU A 439 31.12 -0.36 2.61
N TYR A 440 30.61 -1.58 2.51
CA TYR A 440 31.39 -2.77 2.19
C TYR A 440 32.15 -2.57 0.88
N ASP A 441 31.47 -2.19 -0.20
CA ASP A 441 32.09 -2.06 -1.53
C ASP A 441 33.17 -0.96 -1.55
N LYS A 442 32.92 0.17 -0.88
CA LYS A 442 33.89 1.27 -0.79
C LYS A 442 35.11 0.92 0.06
N LEU A 443 34.94 0.16 1.14
CA LEU A 443 36.08 -0.26 1.97
C LEU A 443 36.86 -1.39 1.29
N PHE A 444 36.17 -2.39 0.75
CA PHE A 444 36.76 -3.51 0.03
C PHE A 444 37.61 -3.04 -1.14
N SER A 445 37.10 -2.11 -1.96
CA SER A 445 37.84 -1.53 -3.09
C SER A 445 39.09 -0.74 -2.67
N GLN A 446 39.20 -0.30 -1.41
CA GLN A 446 40.42 0.33 -0.88
C GLN A 446 41.44 -0.69 -0.37
N ASN A 447 40.95 -1.76 0.29
CA ASN A 447 41.77 -2.83 0.81
C ASN A 447 40.89 -4.07 1.08
N GLU A 448 41.15 -5.17 0.38
CA GLU A 448 40.41 -6.43 0.52
C GLU A 448 40.41 -6.98 1.95
N THR A 449 41.41 -6.62 2.78
CA THR A 449 41.46 -7.01 4.20
C THR A 449 40.24 -6.49 4.99
N TRP A 450 39.56 -5.44 4.51
CA TRP A 450 38.32 -4.97 5.11
C TRP A 450 37.22 -6.02 5.11
N GLU A 451 37.16 -6.93 4.13
CA GLU A 451 36.23 -8.07 4.17
C GLU A 451 36.40 -8.84 5.48
N LYS A 452 37.64 -9.19 5.85
CA LYS A 452 37.92 -9.99 7.04
C LYS A 452 37.52 -9.27 8.33
N VAL A 453 37.59 -7.95 8.33
CA VAL A 453 37.14 -7.12 9.46
C VAL A 453 35.62 -7.07 9.54
N LEU A 454 34.96 -6.78 8.41
CA LEU A 454 33.50 -6.65 8.32
C LEU A 454 32.77 -7.98 8.58
N THR A 455 33.40 -9.10 8.22
CA THR A 455 32.91 -10.47 8.48
C THR A 455 33.34 -11.02 9.84
N LYS A 456 33.98 -10.21 10.69
CA LYS A 456 34.54 -10.60 12.01
C LYS A 456 35.58 -11.74 12.00
N LYS A 457 36.13 -12.11 10.83
CA LYS A 457 37.27 -13.05 10.74
C LYS A 457 38.54 -12.47 11.37
N VAL A 458 38.65 -11.14 11.44
CA VAL A 458 39.74 -10.40 12.09
C VAL A 458 39.15 -9.32 12.99
N SER A 459 39.70 -9.14 14.20
CA SER A 459 39.29 -8.07 15.10
C SER A 459 39.57 -6.69 14.49
N ALA A 460 38.53 -5.84 14.46
CA ALA A 460 38.64 -4.45 14.01
C ALA A 460 39.70 -3.69 14.82
N THR A 461 39.75 -3.92 16.14
CA THR A 461 40.73 -3.32 17.03
C THR A 461 42.17 -3.66 16.61
N SER A 462 42.46 -4.94 16.36
CA SER A 462 43.80 -5.38 15.96
C SER A 462 44.21 -4.81 14.60
N PHE A 463 43.30 -4.84 13.63
CA PHE A 463 43.54 -4.31 12.28
C PHE A 463 43.76 -2.79 12.26
N LEU A 464 42.96 -2.02 12.99
CA LEU A 464 43.11 -0.56 13.04
C LEU A 464 44.41 -0.14 13.73
N LYS A 465 44.86 -0.90 14.74
CA LYS A 465 46.18 -0.70 15.38
C LYS A 465 47.32 -0.97 14.41
N SER A 466 47.24 -2.03 13.60
CA SER A 466 48.29 -2.35 12.62
C SER A 466 48.41 -1.29 11.52
N LEU A 467 47.31 -0.61 11.17
CA LEU A 467 47.32 0.50 10.23
C LEU A 467 47.91 1.81 10.79
N ARG A 468 48.35 1.84 12.07
CA ARG A 468 48.73 3.07 12.81
C ARG A 468 47.67 4.18 12.71
N GLY A 469 46.41 3.78 12.51
CA GLY A 469 45.29 4.66 12.18
C GLY A 469 44.59 5.18 13.43
N TYR A 470 45.27 5.90 14.33
CA TYR A 470 44.67 6.41 15.57
C TYR A 470 43.36 7.20 15.35
N LYS A 471 43.23 7.85 14.18
CA LYS A 471 42.02 8.60 13.78
C LYS A 471 40.82 7.71 13.42
N LEU A 472 41.00 6.40 13.30
CA LEU A 472 39.97 5.42 12.96
C LEU A 472 39.49 4.62 14.19
N LEU A 473 40.17 4.72 15.33
CA LEU A 473 39.80 3.98 16.55
C LEU A 473 38.39 4.30 17.05
N GLY A 474 37.87 5.51 16.75
CA GLY A 474 36.48 5.89 17.07
C GLY A 474 35.39 5.12 16.32
N PHE A 475 35.74 4.24 15.37
CA PHE A 475 34.78 3.42 14.61
C PHE A 475 34.80 1.94 15.02
N ILE A 476 35.55 1.55 16.05
CA ILE A 476 35.64 0.15 16.48
C ILE A 476 34.27 -0.42 16.81
N GLU A 477 33.48 0.28 17.66
CA GLU A 477 32.14 -0.18 18.05
C GLU A 477 31.21 -0.34 16.83
N LEU A 478 31.26 0.60 15.89
CA LEU A 478 30.49 0.51 14.65
C LEU A 478 30.88 -0.79 13.92
N LEU A 479 32.16 -0.96 13.59
CA LEU A 479 32.68 -2.09 12.81
C LEU A 479 32.39 -3.44 13.48
N GLU A 480 32.55 -3.53 14.80
CA GLU A 480 32.29 -4.74 15.57
C GLU A 480 30.79 -5.07 15.66
N SER A 481 29.90 -4.09 15.49
CA SER A 481 28.44 -4.33 15.52
C SER A 481 27.83 -4.65 14.14
N LEU A 482 28.50 -4.31 13.03
CA LEU A 482 27.90 -4.37 11.68
C LEU A 482 27.40 -5.76 11.32
N ARG A 483 28.22 -6.81 11.45
CA ARG A 483 27.86 -8.18 11.06
C ARG A 483 26.55 -8.63 11.74
N ASP A 484 26.47 -8.51 13.06
CA ASP A 484 25.33 -9.01 13.84
C ASP A 484 24.07 -8.18 13.61
N LYS A 485 24.23 -6.87 13.36
CA LYS A 485 23.11 -6.00 12.98
C LYS A 485 22.60 -6.30 11.58
N VAL A 486 23.49 -6.53 10.61
CA VAL A 486 23.12 -6.95 9.24
C VAL A 486 22.38 -8.28 9.30
N GLU A 487 22.92 -9.28 10.01
CA GLU A 487 22.29 -10.60 10.18
C GLU A 487 20.86 -10.49 10.68
N ARG A 488 20.64 -9.80 11.81
CA ARG A 488 19.29 -9.63 12.40
C ARG A 488 18.33 -8.90 11.46
N LYS A 489 18.78 -7.84 10.79
CA LYS A 489 17.91 -7.03 9.91
C LYS A 489 17.56 -7.76 8.62
N CYS A 490 18.49 -8.51 8.04
CA CYS A 490 18.23 -9.38 6.90
C CYS A 490 17.23 -10.48 7.26
N MET A 491 17.38 -11.15 8.40
CA MET A 491 16.42 -12.16 8.87
C MET A 491 15.00 -11.58 9.02
N PHE A 492 14.88 -10.38 9.61
CA PHE A 492 13.60 -9.70 9.69
C PHE A 492 12.99 -9.46 8.30
N LEU A 493 13.76 -8.91 7.36
CA LEU A 493 13.25 -8.60 6.02
C LEU A 493 12.90 -9.86 5.22
N GLU A 494 13.69 -10.93 5.37
CA GLU A 494 13.37 -12.23 4.76
C GLU A 494 12.02 -12.76 5.26
N GLN A 495 11.78 -12.76 6.57
CA GLN A 495 10.48 -13.15 7.15
C GLN A 495 9.36 -12.20 6.71
N TYR A 496 9.62 -10.90 6.70
CA TYR A 496 8.67 -9.87 6.30
C TYR A 496 8.18 -10.07 4.86
N LEU A 497 9.08 -10.40 3.93
CA LEU A 497 8.77 -10.66 2.52
C LEU A 497 8.19 -12.06 2.31
N THR A 498 8.61 -13.06 3.09
CA THR A 498 8.10 -14.44 2.98
C THR A 498 6.64 -14.54 3.40
N TYR A 499 6.26 -13.86 4.49
CA TYR A 499 4.94 -14.03 5.11
C TYR A 499 3.94 -12.94 4.77
N SER A 500 4.37 -11.87 4.11
CA SER A 500 3.48 -10.76 3.81
C SER A 500 3.85 -10.02 2.53
N LYS A 501 2.86 -9.41 1.90
CA LYS A 501 3.05 -8.48 0.78
C LYS A 501 2.16 -7.24 0.91
N PRO A 502 2.43 -6.14 0.17
CA PRO A 502 1.69 -4.88 0.30
C PRO A 502 0.18 -5.06 0.22
N ASN A 503 -0.30 -5.81 -0.76
CA ASN A 503 -1.70 -6.24 -0.87
C ASN A 503 -1.78 -7.49 -1.79
N THR A 504 -2.98 -8.00 -2.06
CA THR A 504 -3.17 -9.17 -2.94
C THR A 504 -2.64 -8.96 -4.36
N GLU A 505 -2.61 -7.69 -4.82
CA GLU A 505 -2.34 -7.32 -6.20
C GLU A 505 -0.90 -6.94 -6.52
N LYS A 506 -0.15 -6.59 -5.48
CA LYS A 506 1.15 -5.96 -5.61
C LYS A 506 2.15 -6.67 -4.73
N ASP A 507 3.25 -7.09 -5.35
CA ASP A 507 4.41 -7.61 -4.65
C ASP A 507 5.34 -6.46 -4.23
N ASP A 508 6.19 -6.72 -3.23
CA ASP A 508 7.25 -5.78 -2.89
C ASP A 508 8.25 -5.67 -4.06
N PRO A 509 8.91 -4.52 -4.25
CA PRO A 509 9.92 -4.37 -5.30
C PRO A 509 11.06 -5.40 -5.17
N GLU A 510 11.42 -6.03 -6.29
CA GLU A 510 12.42 -7.12 -6.37
C GLU A 510 13.79 -6.73 -5.77
N TYR A 511 14.20 -5.46 -5.96
CA TYR A 511 15.45 -4.94 -5.41
C TYR A 511 15.53 -5.05 -3.87
N ILE A 512 14.41 -5.14 -3.14
CA ILE A 512 14.43 -5.28 -1.68
C ILE A 512 15.00 -6.65 -1.30
N SER A 513 14.53 -7.72 -1.93
CA SER A 513 15.06 -9.07 -1.69
C SER A 513 16.50 -9.20 -2.17
N GLU A 514 16.83 -8.64 -3.34
CA GLU A 514 18.18 -8.71 -3.92
C GLU A 514 19.22 -8.00 -3.03
N ASP A 515 18.99 -6.72 -2.69
CA ASP A 515 19.90 -5.93 -1.84
C ASP A 515 20.06 -6.59 -0.46
N THR A 516 18.98 -7.15 0.10
CA THR A 516 19.01 -7.83 1.40
C THR A 516 19.86 -9.09 1.36
N SER A 517 19.69 -9.92 0.32
CA SER A 517 20.47 -11.14 0.11
C SER A 517 21.94 -10.83 -0.16
N GLU A 518 22.23 -9.82 -0.98
CA GLU A 518 23.58 -9.35 -1.25
C GLU A 518 24.27 -8.87 0.04
N CYS A 519 23.57 -8.09 0.87
CA CYS A 519 24.11 -7.61 2.15
C CYS A 519 24.43 -8.74 3.11
N TYR A 520 23.50 -9.70 3.20
CA TYR A 520 23.71 -10.90 4.00
C TYR A 520 24.95 -11.67 3.54
N GLN A 521 25.10 -11.87 2.24
CA GLN A 521 26.26 -12.58 1.68
C GLN A 521 27.59 -11.86 1.98
N LYS A 522 27.62 -10.52 1.86
CA LYS A 522 28.81 -9.71 2.10
C LYS A 522 29.29 -9.76 3.56
N TYR A 523 28.37 -9.75 4.53
CA TYR A 523 28.72 -9.63 5.96
C TYR A 523 28.69 -10.95 6.71
N VAL A 524 27.74 -11.82 6.41
CA VAL A 524 27.48 -13.07 7.15
C VAL A 524 28.02 -14.28 6.40
N GLY A 525 27.83 -14.32 5.07
CA GLY A 525 28.20 -15.43 4.21
C GLY A 525 27.16 -16.56 4.21
N ASP A 526 27.55 -17.76 3.77
CA ASP A 526 26.65 -18.90 3.71
C ASP A 526 26.45 -19.53 5.09
N THR A 527 25.19 -19.63 5.51
CA THR A 527 24.80 -20.33 6.74
C THR A 527 24.73 -21.83 6.53
N THR A 528 24.79 -22.59 7.62
CA THR A 528 24.50 -24.03 7.57
C THR A 528 23.09 -24.30 7.05
N ALA A 529 22.16 -23.35 7.22
CA ALA A 529 20.84 -23.41 6.60
C ALA A 529 20.93 -23.46 5.06
N LYS A 530 21.66 -22.53 4.43
CA LYS A 530 21.84 -22.54 2.96
C LYS A 530 22.50 -23.83 2.47
N GLN A 531 23.51 -24.33 3.20
CA GLN A 531 24.19 -25.58 2.86
C GLN A 531 23.25 -26.79 2.93
N LEU A 532 22.36 -26.84 3.94
CA LEU A 532 21.35 -27.88 4.05
C LEU A 532 20.30 -27.78 2.94
N ILE A 533 19.83 -26.58 2.61
CA ILE A 533 18.89 -26.34 1.51
C ILE A 533 19.48 -26.81 0.18
N GLN A 534 20.73 -26.45 -0.10
CA GLN A 534 21.45 -26.90 -1.28
C GLN A 534 21.58 -28.44 -1.30
N MET A 535 21.90 -29.05 -0.16
CA MET A 535 21.96 -30.51 -0.03
C MET A 535 20.61 -31.17 -0.33
N PHE A 536 19.49 -30.56 0.07
CA PHE A 536 18.15 -31.07 -0.24
C PHE A 536 17.85 -30.98 -1.74
N GLN A 537 18.22 -29.85 -2.37
CA GLN A 537 18.03 -29.62 -3.81
C GLN A 537 18.86 -30.59 -4.67
N GLU A 538 20.08 -30.92 -4.24
CA GLU A 538 20.97 -31.86 -4.92
C GLU A 538 20.67 -33.34 -4.58
N GLY A 539 19.91 -33.59 -3.51
CA GLY A 539 19.75 -34.90 -2.89
C GLY A 539 18.71 -35.84 -3.49
N ASN A 540 18.32 -35.69 -4.76
CA ASN A 540 17.23 -36.45 -5.42
C ASN A 540 15.89 -36.43 -4.64
N LEU A 541 15.60 -35.35 -3.90
CA LEU A 541 14.32 -35.15 -3.24
C LEU A 541 13.33 -34.47 -4.20
N ASP A 542 12.06 -34.82 -4.11
CA ASP A 542 10.98 -34.14 -4.82
C ASP A 542 10.83 -32.68 -4.37
N GLU A 543 10.32 -31.81 -5.26
CA GLU A 543 10.19 -30.37 -5.03
C GLU A 543 9.37 -30.03 -3.78
N GLN A 544 8.31 -30.79 -3.45
CA GLN A 544 7.51 -30.56 -2.23
C GLN A 544 8.33 -30.83 -0.98
N SER A 545 9.07 -31.94 -0.99
CA SER A 545 9.95 -32.31 0.11
C SER A 545 11.05 -31.28 0.33
N VAL A 546 11.65 -30.76 -0.74
CA VAL A 546 12.68 -29.70 -0.67
C VAL A 546 12.11 -28.42 -0.05
N GLU A 547 10.96 -27.94 -0.51
CA GLU A 547 10.37 -26.70 0.02
C GLU A 547 9.96 -26.82 1.49
N ALA A 548 9.35 -27.95 1.88
CA ALA A 548 8.96 -28.19 3.26
C ALA A 548 10.17 -28.29 4.22
N LEU A 549 11.24 -28.99 3.81
CA LEU A 549 12.46 -29.12 4.60
C LEU A 549 13.24 -27.80 4.65
N SER A 550 13.26 -27.04 3.55
CA SER A 550 13.92 -25.73 3.49
C SER A 550 13.25 -24.73 4.44
N PHE A 551 11.92 -24.75 4.52
CA PHE A 551 11.16 -23.95 5.48
C PHE A 551 11.51 -24.29 6.94
N LEU A 552 11.63 -25.58 7.24
CA LEU A 552 12.00 -26.10 8.56
C LEU A 552 13.38 -25.64 9.01
N VAL A 553 14.38 -25.77 8.14
CA VAL A 553 15.78 -25.43 8.45
C VAL A 553 15.92 -23.97 8.87
N LYS A 554 15.10 -23.07 8.34
CA LYS A 554 15.10 -21.64 8.72
C LYS A 554 14.65 -21.37 10.16
N GLN A 555 14.05 -22.35 10.85
CA GLN A 555 13.52 -22.19 12.21
C GLN A 555 14.49 -22.63 13.31
N TYR A 556 15.67 -23.13 12.94
CA TYR A 556 16.64 -23.67 13.88
C TYR A 556 17.85 -22.75 14.00
N THR A 557 18.44 -22.74 15.19
CA THR A 557 19.65 -21.95 15.42
C THR A 557 20.84 -22.55 14.67
N GLN A 558 21.86 -21.75 14.41
CA GLN A 558 23.08 -22.21 13.73
C GLN A 558 23.72 -23.43 14.42
N SER A 559 23.75 -23.49 15.76
CA SER A 559 24.30 -24.63 16.51
C SER A 559 23.43 -25.88 16.39
N GLU A 560 22.10 -25.73 16.34
CA GLU A 560 21.17 -26.83 16.08
C GLU A 560 21.33 -27.35 14.64
N LEU A 561 21.48 -26.44 13.68
CA LEU A 561 21.68 -26.76 12.28
C LEU A 561 23.02 -27.46 12.03
N GLU A 562 24.07 -27.15 12.78
CA GLU A 562 25.35 -27.88 12.70
C GLU A 562 25.19 -29.35 13.10
N TYR A 563 24.43 -29.63 14.16
CA TYR A 563 24.07 -30.99 14.57
C TYR A 563 23.21 -31.68 13.50
N ILE A 564 22.16 -31.00 13.01
CA ILE A 564 21.28 -31.52 11.97
C ILE A 564 22.06 -31.82 10.69
N SER A 565 22.91 -30.89 10.24
CA SER A 565 23.75 -31.04 9.04
C SER A 565 24.69 -32.23 9.15
N THR A 566 25.28 -32.46 10.32
CA THR A 566 26.12 -33.62 10.58
C THR A 566 25.30 -34.91 10.49
N LYS A 567 24.12 -34.96 11.14
CA LYS A 567 23.23 -36.12 11.09
C LYS A 567 22.69 -36.40 9.68
N CYS A 568 22.30 -35.37 8.93
CA CYS A 568 21.87 -35.52 7.54
C CYS A 568 22.99 -36.15 6.69
N ARG A 569 24.24 -35.69 6.84
CA ARG A 569 25.40 -36.27 6.13
C ARG A 569 25.68 -37.73 6.49
N GLU A 570 25.43 -38.14 7.73
CA GLU A 570 25.52 -39.55 8.15
C GLU A 570 24.39 -40.41 7.54
N MET A 571 23.19 -39.85 7.39
CA MET A 571 21.99 -40.57 6.94
C MET A 571 21.89 -40.67 5.41
N CYS A 572 22.30 -39.64 4.65
CA CYS A 572 22.18 -39.63 3.18
C CYS A 572 22.77 -40.85 2.47
N PRO A 573 23.94 -41.40 2.86
CA PRO A 573 24.51 -42.58 2.20
C PRO A 573 23.79 -43.91 2.51
N SER A 574 22.91 -43.94 3.53
CA SER A 574 22.33 -45.16 4.10
C SER A 574 20.81 -45.28 3.92
N ALA A 575 20.16 -44.34 3.23
CA ALA A 575 18.72 -44.35 3.06
C ALA A 575 18.28 -45.32 1.95
N ASP A 576 17.42 -46.28 2.30
CA ASP A 576 16.90 -47.30 1.38
C ASP A 576 15.94 -46.74 0.30
N SER A 577 15.41 -45.53 0.51
CA SER A 577 14.56 -44.81 -0.43
C SER A 577 14.49 -43.31 -0.10
N GLU A 578 14.05 -42.51 -1.07
CA GLU A 578 13.76 -41.08 -0.87
C GLU A 578 12.79 -40.83 0.30
N THR A 579 11.74 -41.65 0.39
CA THR A 579 10.73 -41.53 1.47
C THR A 579 11.33 -41.86 2.84
N ALA A 580 12.25 -42.81 2.93
CA ALA A 580 12.98 -43.10 4.15
C ALA A 580 13.92 -41.94 4.54
N LEU A 581 14.62 -41.35 3.56
CA LEU A 581 15.49 -40.20 3.79
C LEU A 581 14.71 -38.99 4.35
N VAL A 582 13.60 -38.62 3.70
CA VAL A 582 12.75 -37.51 4.15
C VAL A 582 12.21 -37.76 5.55
N ASN A 583 11.72 -38.98 5.83
CA ASN A 583 11.23 -39.34 7.16
C ASN A 583 12.33 -39.28 8.22
N ASN A 584 13.55 -39.76 7.91
CA ASN A 584 14.68 -39.68 8.82
C ASN A 584 15.06 -38.22 9.12
N ILE A 585 15.12 -37.36 8.10
CA ILE A 585 15.36 -35.93 8.28
C ILE A 585 14.26 -35.31 9.16
N LEU A 586 12.99 -35.61 8.90
CA LEU A 586 11.87 -35.13 9.72
C LEU A 586 11.95 -35.55 11.18
N THR A 587 12.46 -36.74 11.48
CA THR A 587 12.58 -37.18 12.88
C THR A 587 13.50 -36.26 13.69
N LEU A 588 14.51 -35.64 13.06
CA LEU A 588 15.35 -34.64 13.71
C LEU A 588 14.55 -33.41 14.12
N PHE A 589 13.62 -32.99 13.26
CA PHE A 589 12.78 -31.81 13.47
C PHE A 589 11.62 -32.07 14.46
N ARG A 590 11.03 -33.27 14.43
CA ARG A 590 9.92 -33.68 15.33
C ARG A 590 10.27 -33.65 16.82
N ARG A 591 11.56 -33.59 17.18
CA ARG A 591 11.99 -33.51 18.59
C ARG A 591 11.50 -32.25 19.32
N LYS A 592 11.08 -31.20 18.59
CA LYS A 592 10.48 -29.97 19.13
C LYS A 592 8.94 -29.97 19.10
N MET A 593 8.29 -31.12 18.91
CA MET A 593 6.83 -31.22 18.82
C MET A 593 6.21 -31.97 20.01
N PRO A 594 5.05 -31.52 20.52
CA PRO A 594 4.35 -30.29 20.14
C PRO A 594 5.12 -29.05 20.62
N PRO A 595 5.03 -27.92 19.90
CA PRO A 595 5.70 -26.68 20.27
C PRO A 595 5.14 -26.13 21.58
N SER A 596 6.00 -25.45 22.34
CA SER A 596 5.63 -24.65 23.50
C SER A 596 4.92 -23.36 23.08
N ASP A 597 4.21 -22.74 24.00
CA ASP A 597 3.59 -21.41 23.80
C ASP A 597 4.60 -20.28 23.59
N THR A 598 5.88 -20.52 23.82
CA THR A 598 6.99 -19.59 23.55
C THR A 598 7.69 -19.83 22.22
N ASP A 599 7.41 -20.94 21.55
CA ASP A 599 8.01 -21.25 20.26
C ASP A 599 7.44 -20.36 19.14
N PRO A 600 8.23 -20.09 18.08
CA PRO A 600 7.78 -19.27 16.96
C PRO A 600 6.52 -19.85 16.28
N PRO A 601 5.66 -19.01 15.69
CA PRO A 601 4.43 -19.45 15.00
C PRO A 601 4.74 -20.39 13.83
N GLU A 602 5.93 -20.35 13.24
CA GLU A 602 6.39 -21.28 12.23
C GLU A 602 6.40 -22.74 12.70
N LEU A 603 6.86 -23.01 13.92
CA LEU A 603 6.87 -24.38 14.47
C LEU A 603 5.45 -24.88 14.74
N HIS A 604 4.55 -23.99 15.15
CA HIS A 604 3.13 -24.30 15.29
C HIS A 604 2.50 -24.59 13.94
N MET A 605 2.75 -23.75 12.93
CA MET A 605 2.29 -23.95 11.55
C MET A 605 2.74 -25.31 11.02
N PHE A 606 4.02 -25.63 11.19
CA PHE A 606 4.58 -26.88 10.71
C PHE A 606 4.00 -28.10 11.44
N THR A 607 3.72 -27.98 12.74
CA THR A 607 2.99 -29.03 13.50
C THR A 607 1.59 -29.24 12.94
N LEU A 608 0.86 -28.16 12.65
CA LEU A 608 -0.46 -28.25 12.02
C LEU A 608 -0.38 -28.90 10.64
N LEU A 609 0.58 -28.50 9.80
CA LEU A 609 0.77 -29.05 8.46
C LEU A 609 1.01 -30.57 8.47
N LEU A 610 1.81 -31.08 9.42
CA LEU A 610 2.08 -32.51 9.52
C LEU A 610 0.91 -33.32 10.10
N TYR A 611 0.22 -32.80 11.12
CA TYR A 611 -0.73 -33.56 11.92
C TYR A 611 -2.20 -33.17 11.74
N TRP A 612 -2.54 -32.34 10.74
CA TRP A 612 -3.93 -32.01 10.43
C TRP A 612 -4.75 -33.28 10.10
N PRO A 613 -5.92 -33.52 10.71
CA PRO A 613 -6.77 -34.65 10.34
C PRO A 613 -7.53 -34.35 9.04
N GLU A 614 -7.78 -35.34 8.20
CA GLU A 614 -8.51 -35.10 6.95
C GLU A 614 -9.97 -34.70 7.18
N ASN A 615 -10.63 -35.15 8.25
CA ASN A 615 -11.95 -34.67 8.73
C ASN A 615 -12.15 -35.06 10.22
N GLU A 616 -12.73 -36.24 10.47
CA GLU A 616 -13.12 -36.73 11.81
C GLU A 616 -12.16 -37.81 12.37
N GLY A 617 -10.89 -37.76 11.97
CA GLY A 617 -9.86 -38.68 12.44
C GLY A 617 -9.41 -38.41 13.87
N GLN A 618 -8.91 -39.46 14.55
CA GLN A 618 -8.29 -39.35 15.86
C GLN A 618 -7.03 -38.47 15.76
N CYS A 619 -7.01 -37.35 16.47
CA CYS A 619 -5.90 -36.40 16.43
C CYS A 619 -4.79 -36.82 17.40
N VAL A 620 -3.53 -36.75 16.94
CA VAL A 620 -2.34 -36.95 17.79
C VAL A 620 -2.21 -35.82 18.82
N TYR A 621 -2.61 -34.60 18.45
CA TYR A 621 -2.54 -33.40 19.28
C TYR A 621 -3.88 -32.66 19.31
N ASP A 622 -4.07 -31.79 20.31
CA ASP A 622 -5.22 -30.86 20.32
C ASP A 622 -4.97 -29.74 19.28
N ILE A 623 -5.51 -29.93 18.08
CA ILE A 623 -5.33 -29.00 16.96
C ILE A 623 -5.89 -27.61 17.28
N SER A 624 -7.01 -27.54 17.99
CA SER A 624 -7.61 -26.26 18.39
C SER A 624 -6.67 -25.47 19.32
N GLN A 625 -5.99 -26.17 20.23
CA GLN A 625 -4.99 -25.56 21.10
C GLN A 625 -3.78 -25.04 20.29
N ILE A 626 -3.25 -25.82 19.35
CA ILE A 626 -2.10 -25.41 18.54
C ILE A 626 -2.45 -24.20 17.66
N ILE A 627 -3.66 -24.14 17.09
CA ILE A 627 -4.13 -22.97 16.33
C ILE A 627 -4.17 -21.72 17.22
N GLN A 628 -4.65 -21.86 18.46
CA GLN A 628 -4.69 -20.74 19.40
C GLN A 628 -3.28 -20.27 19.79
N GLN A 629 -2.36 -21.21 20.06
CA GLN A 629 -0.97 -20.89 20.36
C GLN A 629 -0.27 -20.22 19.17
N MET A 630 -0.48 -20.71 17.95
CA MET A 630 0.02 -20.09 16.70
C MET A 630 -0.47 -18.65 16.55
N GLN A 631 -1.77 -18.41 16.79
CA GLN A 631 -2.33 -17.07 16.72
C GLN A 631 -1.68 -16.17 17.78
N ASN A 632 -1.52 -16.63 19.02
CA ASN A 632 -0.92 -15.85 20.10
C ASN A 632 0.55 -15.50 19.81
N THR A 633 1.33 -16.47 19.34
CA THR A 633 2.76 -16.26 19.02
C THR A 633 2.92 -15.36 17.79
N TYR A 634 2.03 -15.45 16.80
CA TYR A 634 1.93 -14.47 15.71
C TYR A 634 1.61 -13.06 16.23
N GLU A 635 0.68 -12.93 17.17
CA GLU A 635 0.31 -11.62 17.72
C GLU A 635 1.49 -10.94 18.42
N ASN A 636 2.32 -11.73 19.09
CA ASN A 636 3.53 -11.25 19.76
C ASN A 636 4.67 -10.95 18.77
N ALA A 637 4.88 -11.82 17.77
CA ALA A 637 6.04 -11.75 16.88
C ALA A 637 5.84 -10.85 15.66
N TYR A 638 4.64 -10.83 15.05
CA TYR A 638 4.44 -10.31 13.69
C TYR A 638 3.33 -9.28 13.53
N LYS A 639 2.28 -9.29 14.38
CA LYS A 639 1.09 -8.42 14.22
C LYS A 639 1.44 -6.95 14.07
N LYS A 640 2.42 -6.45 14.84
CA LYS A 640 2.91 -5.07 14.74
C LYS A 640 3.47 -4.76 13.36
N TYR A 641 4.32 -5.64 12.85
CA TYR A 641 5.07 -5.43 11.62
C TYR A 641 4.22 -5.64 10.37
N PHE A 642 3.27 -6.57 10.42
CA PHE A 642 2.43 -6.92 9.26
C PHE A 642 1.11 -6.15 9.22
N ARG A 643 0.97 -5.08 10.03
CA ARG A 643 -0.22 -4.22 10.02
C ARG A 643 -0.50 -3.67 8.62
N ALA A 644 -1.74 -3.83 8.16
CA ALA A 644 -2.23 -3.45 6.83
C ALA A 644 -1.50 -4.08 5.64
N ARG A 645 -0.80 -5.20 5.84
CA ARG A 645 -0.26 -6.04 4.77
C ARG A 645 -1.11 -7.28 4.58
N TYR A 646 -1.12 -7.81 3.35
CA TYR A 646 -1.73 -9.10 3.07
C TYR A 646 -0.81 -10.21 3.57
N LEU A 647 -1.34 -11.12 4.40
CA LEU A 647 -0.61 -12.28 4.87
C LEU A 647 -0.61 -13.37 3.80
N LEU A 648 0.58 -13.80 3.38
CA LEU A 648 0.73 -14.78 2.32
C LEU A 648 0.43 -16.19 2.85
N PRO A 649 -0.44 -16.97 2.18
CA PRO A 649 -0.56 -18.40 2.46
C PRO A 649 0.65 -19.12 1.88
N VAL A 650 1.53 -19.61 2.74
CA VAL A 650 2.81 -20.25 2.37
C VAL A 650 2.61 -21.71 1.97
N PHE A 651 1.73 -22.41 2.70
CA PHE A 651 1.49 -23.84 2.51
C PHE A 651 0.01 -24.18 2.45
N PHE A 652 -0.31 -25.29 1.81
CA PHE A 652 -1.63 -25.89 1.71
C PHE A 652 -1.58 -27.38 2.07
N ILE A 653 -2.72 -27.93 2.50
CA ILE A 653 -2.85 -29.38 2.69
C ILE A 653 -3.19 -30.05 1.36
N GLY A 654 -2.30 -30.94 0.93
CA GLY A 654 -2.44 -31.84 -0.21
C GLY A 654 -3.01 -33.21 0.16
N LYS A 655 -3.30 -34.03 -0.87
CA LYS A 655 -3.77 -35.41 -0.72
C LYS A 655 -2.67 -36.45 -0.44
N GLY A 656 -1.40 -36.03 -0.44
CA GLY A 656 -0.27 -36.90 -0.14
C GLY A 656 -0.19 -37.27 1.34
N GLU A 657 0.70 -38.21 1.67
CA GLU A 657 1.00 -38.62 3.06
C GLU A 657 2.34 -38.04 3.55
N GLY A 658 2.53 -37.95 4.87
CA GLY A 658 3.78 -37.49 5.47
C GLY A 658 4.12 -36.05 5.09
N VAL A 659 5.30 -35.81 4.50
CA VAL A 659 5.67 -34.47 3.97
C VAL A 659 5.04 -34.15 2.63
N LYS A 660 4.66 -35.16 1.83
CA LYS A 660 4.01 -34.95 0.51
C LYS A 660 2.60 -34.36 0.64
N ARG A 661 2.06 -34.30 1.86
CA ARG A 661 0.85 -33.55 2.16
C ARG A 661 1.06 -32.04 2.23
N ILE A 662 2.30 -31.58 2.40
CA ILE A 662 2.63 -30.17 2.58
C ILE A 662 2.92 -29.59 1.20
N VAL A 663 1.97 -28.83 0.67
CA VAL A 663 2.07 -28.25 -0.67
C VAL A 663 2.47 -26.78 -0.53
N HIS A 664 3.70 -26.44 -0.93
CA HIS A 664 4.14 -25.05 -0.94
C HIS A 664 3.40 -24.24 -2.02
N ARG A 665 3.17 -22.96 -1.74
CA ARG A 665 2.47 -22.03 -2.62
C ARG A 665 3.06 -21.97 -4.02
N THR A 666 4.39 -21.95 -4.16
CA THR A 666 5.07 -21.88 -5.47
C THR A 666 4.75 -23.07 -6.36
N ILE A 667 4.50 -24.25 -5.77
CA ILE A 667 4.14 -25.45 -6.50
C ILE A 667 2.76 -25.28 -7.13
N ILE A 668 1.81 -24.68 -6.42
CA ILE A 668 0.48 -24.33 -6.97
C ILE A 668 0.64 -23.29 -8.10
N GLU A 669 1.50 -22.29 -7.91
CA GLU A 669 1.77 -21.24 -8.90
C GLU A 669 2.44 -21.80 -10.17
N ASN A 670 3.29 -22.81 -10.06
CA ASN A 670 3.93 -23.49 -11.20
C ASN A 670 2.92 -24.21 -12.12
N HIS A 671 1.76 -24.63 -11.60
CA HIS A 671 0.68 -25.21 -12.41
C HIS A 671 -0.07 -24.16 -13.25
N LEU A 672 0.06 -22.87 -12.90
CA LEU A 672 -0.44 -21.74 -13.67
C LEU A 672 0.66 -21.31 -14.65
N LYS A 673 0.72 -21.97 -15.82
CA LYS A 673 1.76 -21.80 -16.87
C LYS A 673 2.05 -20.35 -17.34
N ALA A 674 1.36 -19.32 -16.85
CA ALA A 674 1.54 -17.92 -17.21
C ALA A 674 1.68 -17.01 -15.95
N LYS A 675 2.88 -16.43 -15.77
CA LYS A 675 3.22 -15.43 -14.74
C LYS A 675 2.35 -14.14 -14.69
N PRO A 676 1.74 -13.61 -15.78
CA PRO A 676 1.07 -12.31 -15.71
C PRO A 676 -0.18 -12.26 -14.82
N ASP A 677 -0.84 -13.40 -14.56
CA ASP A 677 -2.17 -13.43 -13.93
C ASP A 677 -2.17 -13.91 -12.47
N TRP A 678 -1.02 -14.09 -11.82
CA TRP A 678 -0.99 -14.65 -10.45
C TRP A 678 -1.76 -13.77 -9.45
N SER A 679 -1.55 -12.45 -9.49
CA SER A 679 -2.24 -11.49 -8.62
C SER A 679 -3.78 -11.62 -8.69
N ASP A 680 -4.33 -11.58 -9.91
CA ASP A 680 -5.78 -11.64 -10.14
C ASP A 680 -6.35 -13.01 -9.83
N ASN A 681 -5.63 -14.08 -10.19
CA ASN A 681 -6.05 -15.44 -9.89
C ASN A 681 -6.09 -15.74 -8.39
N TRP A 682 -5.11 -15.27 -7.61
CA TRP A 682 -5.12 -15.41 -6.14
C TRP A 682 -6.22 -14.57 -5.50
N LYS A 683 -6.42 -13.33 -5.98
CA LYS A 683 -7.47 -12.43 -5.49
C LYS A 683 -8.87 -13.00 -5.70
N LYS A 684 -9.14 -13.59 -6.87
CA LYS A 684 -10.44 -14.19 -7.20
C LYS A 684 -10.53 -15.67 -6.82
N GLU A 685 -9.46 -16.24 -6.27
CA GLU A 685 -9.32 -17.66 -5.98
C GLU A 685 -9.58 -18.56 -7.21
N GLU A 686 -9.33 -18.04 -8.42
CA GLU A 686 -9.56 -18.77 -9.68
C GLU A 686 -8.56 -19.90 -9.89
N ILE A 687 -7.39 -19.85 -9.23
CA ILE A 687 -6.39 -20.92 -9.26
C ILE A 687 -6.98 -22.28 -8.85
N PHE A 688 -7.95 -22.26 -7.94
CA PHE A 688 -8.56 -23.46 -7.37
C PHE A 688 -9.59 -24.10 -8.32
N ARG A 689 -9.85 -23.49 -9.49
CA ARG A 689 -10.64 -24.08 -10.57
C ARG A 689 -9.80 -24.98 -11.47
N SER A 690 -8.47 -24.91 -11.42
CA SER A 690 -7.59 -25.76 -12.21
C SER A 690 -7.71 -27.23 -11.79
N PRO A 691 -7.97 -28.18 -12.71
CA PRO A 691 -8.01 -29.61 -12.39
C PRO A 691 -6.73 -30.10 -11.71
N ASP A 692 -5.56 -29.67 -12.18
CA ASP A 692 -4.27 -30.08 -11.61
C ASP A 692 -4.15 -29.67 -10.12
N VAL A 693 -4.64 -28.46 -9.78
CA VAL A 693 -4.66 -27.97 -8.39
C VAL A 693 -5.69 -28.75 -7.55
N GLN A 694 -6.83 -29.13 -8.15
CA GLN A 694 -7.85 -29.93 -7.47
C GLN A 694 -7.39 -31.38 -7.24
N GLU A 695 -6.56 -31.93 -8.13
CA GLU A 695 -5.91 -33.23 -7.95
C GLU A 695 -4.88 -33.19 -6.83
N LEU A 696 -4.12 -32.10 -6.74
CA LEU A 696 -3.06 -31.86 -5.75
C LEU A 696 -3.59 -31.64 -4.32
N LEU A 697 -4.59 -30.78 -4.15
CA LEU A 697 -5.03 -30.28 -2.85
C LEU A 697 -6.14 -31.11 -2.21
N LEU A 698 -6.07 -31.29 -0.88
CA LEU A 698 -7.12 -31.93 -0.09
C LEU A 698 -8.27 -30.95 0.14
N ARG A 699 -9.49 -31.38 -0.14
CA ARG A 699 -10.70 -30.59 0.04
C ARG A 699 -11.42 -31.02 1.31
N LEU A 700 -11.70 -30.07 2.19
CA LEU A 700 -12.30 -30.30 3.50
C LEU A 700 -13.77 -29.89 3.53
N ASP A 701 -14.54 -30.57 4.38
CA ASP A 701 -15.92 -30.23 4.67
C ASP A 701 -16.04 -29.14 5.75
N GLY A 702 -17.05 -28.29 5.62
CA GLY A 702 -17.35 -27.30 6.64
C GLY A 702 -18.70 -26.62 6.49
N VAL A 703 -18.97 -25.71 7.41
CA VAL A 703 -20.19 -24.91 7.49
C VAL A 703 -19.82 -23.45 7.55
N VAL A 704 -20.37 -22.66 6.62
CA VAL A 704 -20.36 -21.20 6.76
C VAL A 704 -21.51 -20.80 7.68
N ARG A 705 -21.22 -19.98 8.69
CA ARG A 705 -22.21 -19.26 9.50
C ARG A 705 -21.55 -18.06 10.18
N ASP A 706 -22.31 -17.03 10.50
CA ASP A 706 -21.82 -15.85 11.24
C ASP A 706 -20.51 -15.26 10.67
N TYR A 707 -20.43 -15.16 9.33
CA TYR A 707 -19.24 -14.71 8.59
C TYR A 707 -17.95 -15.50 8.86
N GLY A 708 -18.04 -16.72 9.39
CA GLY A 708 -16.92 -17.63 9.61
C GLY A 708 -17.13 -18.98 8.93
N VAL A 709 -16.01 -19.66 8.66
CA VAL A 709 -16.00 -21.07 8.25
C VAL A 709 -15.73 -21.92 9.48
N TYR A 710 -16.55 -22.94 9.70
CA TYR A 710 -16.39 -23.90 10.79
C TYR A 710 -16.18 -25.29 10.20
N THR A 711 -15.25 -26.05 10.75
CA THR A 711 -14.98 -27.42 10.32
C THR A 711 -14.73 -28.32 11.53
N GLY A 712 -15.08 -29.60 11.42
CA GLY A 712 -14.81 -30.59 12.43
C GLY A 712 -13.35 -31.04 12.35
N VAL A 713 -12.62 -30.94 13.44
CA VAL A 713 -11.21 -31.33 13.56
C VAL A 713 -11.06 -32.12 14.86
N GLY A 714 -10.80 -33.43 14.77
CA GLY A 714 -10.60 -34.27 15.95
C GLY A 714 -11.81 -34.34 16.90
N GLY A 715 -13.03 -34.31 16.34
CA GLY A 715 -14.27 -34.33 17.12
C GLY A 715 -14.63 -32.99 17.78
N LYS A 716 -13.84 -31.93 17.59
CA LYS A 716 -14.15 -30.55 18.00
C LYS A 716 -14.39 -29.67 16.79
N GLU A 717 -15.35 -28.77 16.89
CA GLU A 717 -15.58 -27.78 15.85
C GLU A 717 -14.62 -26.59 16.01
N THR A 718 -13.90 -26.24 14.95
CA THR A 718 -12.92 -25.16 14.95
C THR A 718 -13.30 -24.10 13.91
N LYS A 719 -13.18 -22.83 14.31
CA LYS A 719 -13.39 -21.68 13.42
C LYS A 719 -12.12 -21.42 12.60
N ILE A 720 -12.26 -21.26 11.30
CA ILE A 720 -11.20 -20.94 10.34
C ILE A 720 -11.53 -19.60 9.65
N ASN A 721 -10.51 -18.78 9.44
CA ASN A 721 -10.67 -17.53 8.69
C ASN A 721 -10.86 -17.83 7.20
N ALA A 722 -11.72 -17.11 6.51
CA ALA A 722 -11.81 -17.18 5.06
C ALA A 722 -10.92 -16.13 4.43
N ASN A 723 -10.22 -16.48 3.35
CA ASN A 723 -9.49 -15.48 2.55
C ASN A 723 -10.48 -14.53 1.86
N LEU A 724 -11.53 -15.08 1.24
CA LEU A 724 -12.66 -14.31 0.70
C LEU A 724 -13.82 -14.22 1.71
N GLN A 725 -13.82 -13.18 2.56
CA GLN A 725 -14.87 -12.97 3.57
C GLN A 725 -16.27 -12.80 2.96
N ASN A 726 -16.36 -12.22 1.77
CA ASN A 726 -17.60 -12.11 1.01
C ASN A 726 -18.18 -13.47 0.57
N SER A 727 -17.46 -14.59 0.72
CA SER A 727 -18.03 -15.93 0.53
C SER A 727 -18.79 -16.45 1.75
N CYS A 728 -18.73 -15.73 2.89
CA CYS A 728 -19.20 -16.20 4.18
C CYS A 728 -20.53 -15.57 4.68
N TRP A 729 -21.20 -14.73 3.87
CA TRP A 729 -22.43 -14.04 4.30
C TRP A 729 -23.66 -14.95 4.39
N LYS A 730 -23.69 -16.08 3.67
CA LYS A 730 -24.85 -16.98 3.63
C LYS A 730 -24.54 -18.29 4.35
N LYS A 731 -25.35 -18.63 5.36
CA LYS A 731 -25.27 -19.92 6.05
C LYS A 731 -25.49 -21.07 5.07
N ARG A 732 -24.52 -21.98 4.95
CA ARG A 732 -24.57 -23.14 4.04
C ARG A 732 -23.50 -24.17 4.35
N GLN A 733 -23.73 -25.40 3.93
CA GLN A 733 -22.71 -26.45 3.86
C GLN A 733 -21.74 -26.12 2.72
N VAL A 734 -20.45 -26.19 3.00
CA VAL A 734 -19.40 -25.83 2.06
C VAL A 734 -18.29 -26.88 2.01
N THR A 735 -17.53 -26.82 0.93
CA THR A 735 -16.22 -27.46 0.83
C THR A 735 -15.16 -26.39 0.54
N PHE A 736 -13.93 -26.58 1.01
CA PHE A 736 -12.85 -25.60 0.86
C PHE A 736 -11.46 -26.25 0.89
N TYR A 737 -10.45 -25.53 0.44
CA TYR A 737 -9.03 -25.88 0.59
C TYR A 737 -8.44 -25.19 1.81
N LEU A 738 -7.61 -25.90 2.56
CA LEU A 738 -6.95 -25.36 3.74
C LEU A 738 -5.55 -24.87 3.40
N GLY A 739 -5.35 -23.56 3.49
CA GLY A 739 -4.04 -22.92 3.40
C GLY A 739 -3.59 -22.39 4.77
N PHE A 740 -2.30 -22.13 4.90
CA PHE A 740 -1.67 -21.65 6.13
C PHE A 740 -0.92 -20.35 5.85
N THR A 741 -1.38 -19.29 6.52
CA THR A 741 -0.60 -18.07 6.69
C THR A 741 0.20 -18.17 7.98
N ILE A 742 1.19 -17.30 8.18
CA ILE A 742 1.92 -17.23 9.45
C ILE A 742 1.04 -16.93 10.68
N ARG A 743 -0.17 -16.40 10.45
CA ARG A 743 -1.17 -16.15 11.50
C ARG A 743 -1.96 -17.40 11.88
N GLY A 744 -2.18 -18.30 10.93
CA GLY A 744 -2.98 -19.50 11.15
C GLY A 744 -3.65 -20.05 9.89
N PRO A 745 -4.50 -21.07 10.06
CA PRO A 745 -5.25 -21.70 8.97
C PRO A 745 -6.26 -20.73 8.34
N VAL A 746 -6.38 -20.81 7.03
CA VAL A 746 -7.28 -20.01 6.19
C VAL A 746 -7.97 -20.89 5.16
N ALA A 747 -9.28 -20.70 5.00
CA ALA A 747 -10.12 -21.38 4.02
C ALA A 747 -10.10 -20.64 2.67
N PHE A 748 -9.81 -21.39 1.62
CA PHE A 748 -9.75 -20.93 0.22
C PHE A 748 -10.66 -21.76 -0.68
N GLY A 749 -11.05 -21.21 -1.83
CA GLY A 749 -11.84 -21.91 -2.84
C GLY A 749 -13.18 -22.40 -2.30
N ILE A 750 -13.85 -21.59 -1.46
CA ILE A 750 -15.08 -21.97 -0.76
C ILE A 750 -16.21 -22.17 -1.78
N GLN A 751 -16.78 -23.38 -1.81
CA GLN A 751 -17.88 -23.73 -2.72
C GLN A 751 -19.01 -24.42 -1.94
N ASN A 752 -20.23 -24.39 -2.50
CA ASN A 752 -21.34 -25.14 -1.94
C ASN A 752 -21.03 -26.64 -1.99
N LYS A 753 -21.38 -27.36 -0.93
CA LYS A 753 -21.40 -28.82 -0.97
C LYS A 753 -22.60 -29.27 -1.82
N THR A 754 -22.35 -29.75 -3.04
CA THR A 754 -23.40 -30.34 -3.90
C THR A 754 -23.68 -31.79 -3.48
N ALA A 755 -24.90 -32.28 -3.71
CA ALA A 755 -25.29 -33.64 -3.36
C ALA A 755 -24.47 -34.72 -4.12
N ASP A 756 -23.79 -34.34 -5.21
CA ASP A 756 -23.07 -35.25 -6.11
C ASP A 756 -21.64 -35.59 -5.67
N THR A 757 -21.10 -34.97 -4.61
CA THR A 757 -19.73 -35.27 -4.12
C THR A 757 -19.64 -36.59 -3.33
N VAL A 758 -20.74 -37.35 -3.23
CA VAL A 758 -20.84 -38.60 -2.44
C VAL A 758 -20.62 -39.87 -3.28
N ILE A 759 -20.43 -39.80 -4.60
CA ILE A 759 -20.28 -41.02 -5.43
C ILE A 759 -18.97 -41.03 -6.19
N ALA A 760 -17.89 -41.31 -5.48
CA ALA A 760 -16.74 -41.99 -6.05
C ALA A 760 -16.17 -42.97 -5.02
N ASP A 761 -17.00 -43.92 -4.60
CA ASP A 761 -16.47 -45.23 -4.22
C ASP A 761 -17.45 -46.38 -4.52
N GLN A 762 -16.88 -47.42 -5.13
CA GLN A 762 -17.37 -48.79 -5.38
C GLN A 762 -18.81 -48.99 -5.89
N ASN A 763 -18.93 -49.06 -7.24
CA ASN A 763 -19.87 -49.89 -8.04
C ASN A 763 -20.49 -49.13 -9.23
N GLY A 764 -19.63 -48.63 -10.13
CA GLY A 764 -19.99 -47.88 -11.34
C GLY A 764 -21.33 -48.25 -11.97
N LYS A 765 -22.34 -47.39 -11.72
CA LYS A 765 -23.55 -47.26 -12.54
C LYS A 765 -23.97 -45.80 -12.57
N THR A 766 -23.90 -45.22 -13.77
CA THR A 766 -24.35 -43.87 -14.09
C THR A 766 -25.87 -43.82 -14.11
N LEU A 767 -26.47 -42.92 -13.34
CA LEU A 767 -27.87 -42.51 -13.51
C LEU A 767 -27.89 -41.00 -13.78
N THR A 768 -28.17 -40.64 -15.02
CA THR A 768 -28.39 -39.26 -15.48
C THR A 768 -29.73 -38.76 -14.96
N ASN A 769 -29.73 -37.74 -14.11
CA ASN A 769 -30.91 -36.92 -13.86
C ASN A 769 -30.55 -35.44 -14.02
N SER A 770 -30.85 -34.92 -15.21
CA SER A 770 -30.83 -33.50 -15.51
C SER A 770 -31.93 -32.77 -14.72
N VAL A 771 -31.55 -31.82 -13.86
CA VAL A 771 -32.49 -30.85 -13.28
C VAL A 771 -32.20 -29.50 -13.92
N LYS A 772 -33.12 -29.06 -14.79
CA LYS A 772 -33.17 -27.73 -15.37
C LYS A 772 -33.46 -26.70 -14.27
N GLU A 773 -32.62 -25.67 -14.18
CA GLU A 773 -32.98 -24.43 -13.50
C GLU A 773 -34.14 -23.75 -14.25
N THR A 774 -35.31 -23.69 -13.63
CA THR A 774 -36.37 -22.77 -14.04
C THR A 774 -35.97 -21.34 -13.65
N LYS A 775 -35.54 -20.56 -14.65
CA LYS A 775 -35.54 -19.10 -14.59
C LYS A 775 -36.96 -18.61 -14.37
N ALA A 776 -37.21 -17.94 -13.25
CA ALA A 776 -38.30 -16.99 -13.17
C ALA A 776 -37.83 -15.66 -13.78
N ALA A 777 -38.58 -15.16 -14.76
CA ALA A 777 -38.45 -13.83 -15.33
C ALA A 777 -39.88 -13.30 -15.57
N PRO A 778 -40.08 -11.98 -15.74
CA PRO A 778 -39.38 -10.83 -15.16
C PRO A 778 -40.10 -10.28 -13.91
#